data_AF-A0A975PFG1-F1
#
_entry.id   AF-A0A975PFG1-F1
#
_cell.length_a   1.000
_cell.length_b   1.000
_cell.length_c   1.000
_cell.angle_alpha   90.00
_cell.angle_beta   90.00
_cell.angle_gamma   90.00
#
_symmetry.space_group_name_H-M   'P 1'
#
loop_
_entity.id
_entity.type
_entity.pdbx_description
1 polymer ?
#
loop_
_entity_poly.entity_id
_entity_poly.type
_entity_poly.pdbx_seq_one_letter_code
_entity_poly.pdbx_strand_id
1 'polypeptide(L)'
;MHARLLALTLPLLSIPAEAKTLRLFIVTGESNALGTVGTTDLTMRSRPPGQHAAEHAGGVPFFWDNLANATTSGDAALGASSGWTILGAQTGGYHAGNDDHWGPEIGFSRLLWDTGYRDFGIIKAARGDGGNTFWLKGSTDDHMYQKITATVQAATTSLPAGYDDYEISGVLYVQGESNSTAEASAAGTRFSTLLSNLSADLPHATALKGVFGEIAGTGTNRDTTRTNQKSLADSRADIGYAESTGLTLQNEDGQSLHDDADSELLLGERMAAEMIGTGATGTTPMPAWSQLYGWFLADHGAAFDSSGAVQRWGNLVDGSAVHDLTRRVAGLTYRRPVTLAGGGVREVLRFDGSNDLWANSTEFGPLTSARSVAVLCQVTGTGDGFLFDGSTSSGRTRVQIRSGKWQAGVATSSAAWNGAETDTATRQTTVWQRHVFTFEPFDAGSGNIDTRIRHYVNGVEIANIVDADATNLGGLILGSNGGSPFSRLSCDIAEVAVFSKTLDASEVATLDSAWSSRWNNPGPPPFAAAVSQTPATVARFGRSELLHLSVDCPAAGSTTLQKVRLTLAPGTRRNIQSVHLLGTGLTTVTNPSTASLADVSLPSSDTLDLTCSSSLLEGRNHFSVVIVPKRRALLGSTLDAKIDSITVSGNPSGTMEPTNADPAGALTLGLVPSFTDIRRSGQDAVNTYRIPGIVSDTHGVLHAVFDIRYDSSADLPANVDVGYMRSTDGGATWSPMKAIMDFDASIPGSSGNGVGDPCILHDPVTDTIWVAALWSFGNHAYNGSGAGTAITQSGQYVLTKSTDGGNTWSAPINITAEVKDDINWRLVFQGPGHGFAMRNGTLVFPSQYRDASGTVRTCSVFSSDHGATWDFGSSVPTSSPQTNENTACELDDGRLLFSMRTPSGSNGQRAWARYTPGGATPMKDGTWGSLFRLSSVPDPVCQGSVIQWASKLAGQPRELILFGNPASSSTRTNFTLRVSADAGASWPASRQLYAGSAAYSSICILPDRSIGILFEKDDYSLITFARVEEEWLLNPAIDSDGDGMPDAWETLNGTNPSVNDASGDPDGDGQGNLQEHLAGTDPLAKSSVLVLTSQAVTPGGLDVSWASVPGRTYRIEESMDLMTWATDTADVTATSTTSSTMISTGPEKKFVRVKALR
;
A
#
# COMPACT_ATOMS: atom_id res chain seq x y z
N MET A 1 -16.03 31.03 57.08
CA MET A 1 -17.39 30.46 57.00
C MET A 1 -17.25 28.98 56.72
N HIS A 2 -17.45 28.16 57.76
CA HIS A 2 -17.50 26.70 57.66
C HIS A 2 -18.93 26.30 57.30
N ALA A 3 -19.13 25.51 56.26
CA ALA A 3 -20.39 24.81 56.01
C ALA A 3 -20.12 23.29 56.04
N ARG A 4 -20.60 22.65 57.12
CA ARG A 4 -20.69 21.20 57.26
C ARG A 4 -21.89 20.70 56.45
N LEU A 5 -21.72 19.66 55.65
CA LEU A 5 -22.81 18.77 55.26
C LEU A 5 -22.61 17.42 55.96
N LEU A 6 -23.62 17.03 56.75
CA LEU A 6 -23.76 15.72 57.37
C LEU A 6 -24.00 14.65 56.28
N ALA A 7 -23.20 13.61 56.26
CA ALA A 7 -23.53 12.35 55.59
C ALA A 7 -24.26 11.43 56.59
N LEU A 8 -25.51 11.08 56.27
CA LEU A 8 -26.28 10.04 56.95
C LEU A 8 -25.78 8.67 56.46
N THR A 9 -25.14 7.88 57.33
CA THR A 9 -24.84 6.47 57.06
C THR A 9 -25.98 5.60 57.56
N LEU A 10 -26.79 5.06 56.65
CA LEU A 10 -27.65 3.91 56.89
C LEU A 10 -26.82 2.63 56.67
N PRO A 11 -26.89 1.61 57.54
CA PRO A 11 -26.25 0.33 57.28
C PRO A 11 -27.08 -0.44 56.24
N LEU A 12 -26.56 -0.57 55.03
CA LEU A 12 -27.07 -1.52 54.05
C LEU A 12 -26.81 -2.92 54.58
N LEU A 13 -27.89 -3.67 54.86
CA LEU A 13 -27.81 -5.13 54.93
C LEU A 13 -27.27 -5.63 53.59
N SER A 14 -26.07 -6.20 53.60
CA SER A 14 -25.50 -6.91 52.46
C SER A 14 -26.32 -8.19 52.24
N ILE A 15 -27.15 -8.19 51.20
CA ILE A 15 -27.60 -9.43 50.57
C ILE A 15 -26.31 -10.10 50.07
N PRO A 16 -26.04 -11.38 50.39
CA PRO A 16 -24.88 -12.05 49.82
C PRO A 16 -24.98 -11.98 48.30
N ALA A 17 -23.93 -11.49 47.65
CA ALA A 17 -23.84 -11.48 46.20
C ALA A 17 -23.99 -12.93 45.71
N GLU A 18 -24.82 -13.11 44.68
CA GLU A 18 -24.97 -14.39 44.01
C GLU A 18 -23.59 -14.81 43.46
N ALA A 19 -23.16 -16.02 43.76
CA ALA A 19 -21.85 -16.52 43.34
C ALA A 19 -21.74 -16.44 41.82
N LYS A 20 -20.73 -15.73 41.31
CA LYS A 20 -20.59 -15.45 39.87
C LYS A 20 -19.62 -16.44 39.23
N THR A 21 -20.10 -17.24 38.29
CA THR A 21 -19.29 -18.23 37.55
C THR A 21 -18.67 -17.61 36.29
N LEU A 22 -17.35 -17.74 36.13
CA LEU A 22 -16.61 -17.33 34.94
C LEU A 22 -16.51 -18.47 33.92
N ARG A 23 -16.94 -18.26 32.67
CA ARG A 23 -16.74 -19.24 31.60
C ARG A 23 -15.38 -19.07 30.94
N LEU A 24 -14.60 -20.12 30.89
CA LEU A 24 -13.23 -20.11 30.39
C LEU A 24 -13.14 -20.82 29.04
N PHE A 25 -12.52 -20.14 28.08
CA PHE A 25 -12.21 -20.68 26.76
C PHE A 25 -10.71 -20.82 26.59
N ILE A 26 -10.28 -22.00 26.13
CA ILE A 26 -8.87 -22.32 25.89
C ILE A 26 -8.55 -22.03 24.43
N VAL A 27 -7.50 -21.27 24.15
CA VAL A 27 -6.96 -21.07 22.80
C VAL A 27 -5.63 -21.77 22.68
N THR A 28 -5.49 -22.66 21.69
CA THR A 28 -4.27 -23.43 21.46
C THR A 28 -4.13 -23.83 19.99
N GLY A 29 -2.94 -24.27 19.59
CA GLY A 29 -2.62 -24.53 18.20
C GLY A 29 -1.23 -24.04 17.82
N GLU A 30 -0.99 -23.90 16.51
CA GLU A 30 0.30 -23.51 15.93
C GLU A 30 0.42 -22.00 15.64
N SER A 31 1.21 -21.59 14.64
CA SER A 31 1.58 -20.20 14.36
C SER A 31 0.39 -19.25 14.26
N ASN A 32 -0.71 -19.61 13.59
CA ASN A 32 -1.90 -18.75 13.53
C ASN A 32 -2.63 -18.65 14.89
N ALA A 33 -2.64 -19.72 15.70
CA ALA A 33 -3.12 -19.60 17.09
C ALA A 33 -2.17 -18.74 17.94
N LEU A 34 -0.86 -18.78 17.70
CA LEU A 34 0.11 -17.91 18.37
C LEU A 34 -0.16 -16.45 17.99
N GLY A 35 -0.43 -16.19 16.70
CA GLY A 35 -0.91 -14.92 16.19
C GLY A 35 0.11 -14.18 15.30
N THR A 36 -0.35 -13.06 14.74
CA THR A 36 0.39 -12.21 13.79
C THR A 36 1.21 -11.10 14.47
N VAL A 37 2.07 -10.43 13.70
CA VAL A 37 2.99 -9.39 14.16
C VAL A 37 2.28 -8.05 14.45
N GLY A 38 2.58 -7.47 15.63
CA GLY A 38 2.43 -6.04 15.91
C GLY A 38 1.02 -5.48 16.07
N THR A 39 0.86 -4.51 16.97
CA THR A 39 -0.30 -3.61 17.05
C THR A 39 -0.38 -2.62 15.87
N THR A 40 0.52 -2.73 14.89
CA THR A 40 0.73 -1.79 13.77
C THR A 40 0.90 -2.51 12.43
N ASP A 41 0.10 -3.54 12.15
CA ASP A 41 -0.14 -3.89 10.75
C ASP A 41 -0.75 -2.66 10.05
N LEU A 42 0.06 -1.97 9.25
CA LEU A 42 -0.31 -0.77 8.50
C LEU A 42 -1.38 -1.04 7.44
N THR A 43 -1.73 -2.31 7.24
CA THR A 43 -2.78 -2.76 6.33
C THR A 43 -4.09 -3.11 7.05
N MET A 44 -4.13 -3.09 8.39
CA MET A 44 -5.31 -3.44 9.17
C MET A 44 -6.45 -2.44 8.93
N ARG A 45 -7.57 -2.92 8.40
CA ARG A 45 -8.74 -2.08 8.05
C ARG A 45 -9.82 -2.14 9.12
N SER A 46 -9.76 -3.14 10.00
CA SER A 46 -10.61 -3.25 11.19
C SER A 46 -9.96 -2.58 12.41
N ARG A 47 -10.74 -2.42 13.48
CA ARG A 47 -10.33 -1.76 14.73
C ARG A 47 -9.09 -2.47 15.34
N PRO A 48 -7.93 -1.82 15.53
CA PRO A 48 -6.75 -2.46 16.13
C PRO A 48 -7.00 -2.99 17.55
N PRO A 49 -6.23 -4.00 18.03
CA PRO A 49 -6.24 -4.41 19.43
C PRO A 49 -5.95 -3.25 20.39
N GLY A 50 -6.56 -3.27 21.57
CA GLY A 50 -6.55 -2.20 22.57
C GLY A 50 -7.63 -1.13 22.37
N GLN A 51 -8.33 -1.12 21.24
CA GLN A 51 -9.36 -0.13 21.00
C GLN A 51 -10.75 -0.61 21.42
N HIS A 52 -11.06 -1.92 21.45
CA HIS A 52 -12.40 -2.43 21.73
C HIS A 52 -12.79 -2.37 23.21
N ALA A 53 -14.09 -2.24 23.54
CA ALA A 53 -14.55 -2.23 24.94
C ALA A 53 -14.24 -3.53 25.69
N ALA A 54 -14.16 -4.66 24.96
CA ALA A 54 -13.70 -5.94 25.49
C ALA A 54 -12.23 -5.91 25.97
N GLU A 55 -11.45 -4.95 25.50
CA GLU A 55 -9.99 -4.82 25.72
C GLU A 55 -9.66 -3.69 26.72
N HIS A 56 -10.67 -3.08 27.34
CA HIS A 56 -10.52 -1.97 28.30
C HIS A 56 -10.70 -2.44 29.75
N ALA A 57 -10.45 -1.55 30.72
CA ALA A 57 -10.67 -1.84 32.13
C ALA A 57 -12.11 -2.31 32.40
N GLY A 58 -12.27 -3.49 33.00
CA GLY A 58 -13.57 -4.16 33.17
C GLY A 58 -14.03 -5.01 31.97
N GLY A 59 -13.16 -5.16 30.97
CA GLY A 59 -13.33 -6.02 29.80
C GLY A 59 -13.06 -7.50 30.09
N VAL A 60 -12.71 -8.24 29.03
CA VAL A 60 -12.52 -9.70 29.06
C VAL A 60 -11.23 -10.05 29.81
N PRO A 61 -11.28 -10.86 30.88
CA PRO A 61 -10.09 -11.38 31.53
C PRO A 61 -9.30 -12.30 30.60
N PHE A 62 -7.99 -12.13 30.57
CA PHE A 62 -7.09 -12.88 29.71
C PHE A 62 -5.88 -13.42 30.47
N PHE A 63 -5.56 -14.69 30.24
CA PHE A 63 -4.40 -15.36 30.81
C PHE A 63 -3.69 -16.10 29.68
N TRP A 64 -2.37 -16.01 29.60
CA TRP A 64 -1.62 -16.63 28.51
C TRP A 64 -0.23 -17.11 28.94
N ASP A 65 0.24 -18.17 28.28
CA ASP A 65 1.58 -18.74 28.45
C ASP A 65 1.93 -19.54 27.18
N ASN A 66 2.67 -18.90 26.26
CA ASN A 66 2.92 -19.38 24.89
C ASN A 66 4.35 -19.92 24.71
N LEU A 67 4.58 -20.69 23.64
CA LEU A 67 5.91 -21.18 23.24
C LEU A 67 6.27 -20.74 21.82
N ALA A 68 7.55 -20.56 21.53
CA ALA A 68 7.99 -20.02 20.24
C ALA A 68 8.31 -21.11 19.23
N ASN A 69 9.26 -21.98 19.54
CA ASN A 69 9.67 -23.11 18.69
C ASN A 69 10.44 -24.19 19.47
N ALA A 70 10.29 -24.25 20.80
CA ALA A 70 11.02 -25.12 21.73
C ALA A 70 12.53 -24.82 21.86
N THR A 71 13.00 -23.62 21.47
CA THR A 71 14.31 -23.12 21.90
C THR A 71 14.16 -22.32 23.19
N THR A 72 15.04 -22.54 24.18
CA THR A 72 14.99 -21.80 25.46
C THR A 72 15.03 -20.29 25.27
N SER A 73 15.75 -19.80 24.25
CA SER A 73 15.82 -18.39 23.89
C SER A 73 14.55 -17.87 23.22
N GLY A 74 13.92 -18.66 22.34
CA GLY A 74 12.65 -18.28 21.69
C GLY A 74 11.49 -18.30 22.67
N ASP A 75 11.39 -19.32 23.52
CA ASP A 75 10.31 -19.44 24.51
C ASP A 75 10.40 -18.33 25.57
N ALA A 76 11.61 -17.91 25.93
CA ALA A 76 11.83 -16.75 26.80
C ALA A 76 11.43 -15.41 26.15
N ALA A 77 11.38 -15.33 24.82
CA ALA A 77 11.08 -14.10 24.09
C ALA A 77 9.56 -13.83 23.98
N LEU A 78 8.70 -14.86 24.02
CA LEU A 78 7.24 -14.69 24.01
C LEU A 78 6.66 -14.46 25.40
N GLY A 79 7.27 -15.02 26.45
CA GLY A 79 6.87 -14.78 27.84
C GLY A 79 5.59 -15.49 28.28
N ALA A 80 5.08 -15.10 29.46
CA ALA A 80 3.80 -15.54 30.02
C ALA A 80 3.18 -14.39 30.81
N SER A 81 1.85 -14.35 30.89
CA SER A 81 1.16 -13.45 31.81
C SER A 81 1.51 -13.79 33.27
N SER A 82 1.84 -12.77 34.07
CA SER A 82 2.12 -12.96 35.51
C SER A 82 0.86 -13.16 36.37
N GLY A 83 -0.31 -13.21 35.73
CA GLY A 83 -1.63 -13.27 36.32
C GLY A 83 -2.69 -12.88 35.28
N TRP A 84 -3.95 -12.78 35.69
CA TRP A 84 -5.02 -12.29 34.82
C TRP A 84 -4.76 -10.85 34.37
N THR A 85 -4.71 -10.65 33.07
CA THR A 85 -4.71 -9.34 32.42
C THR A 85 -6.08 -9.04 31.82
N ILE A 86 -6.20 -7.89 31.17
CA ILE A 86 -7.30 -7.61 30.25
C ILE A 86 -6.89 -8.14 28.87
N LEU A 87 -7.86 -8.59 28.07
CA LEU A 87 -7.67 -8.95 26.67
C LEU A 87 -6.93 -7.85 25.90
N GLY A 88 -5.91 -8.25 25.15
CA GLY A 88 -5.10 -7.33 24.35
C GLY A 88 -3.90 -8.05 23.76
N ALA A 89 -2.99 -7.28 23.16
CA ALA A 89 -1.73 -7.82 22.66
C ALA A 89 -0.88 -8.40 23.80
N GLN A 90 -0.25 -9.54 23.54
CA GLN A 90 0.67 -10.22 24.45
C GLN A 90 2.08 -9.64 24.28
N THR A 91 2.69 -9.20 25.38
CA THR A 91 4.07 -8.68 25.39
C THR A 91 5.08 -9.79 25.13
N GLY A 92 5.98 -9.59 24.17
CA GLY A 92 7.00 -10.54 23.74
C GLY A 92 6.93 -10.84 22.24
N GLY A 93 8.07 -11.09 21.61
CA GLY A 93 8.15 -11.30 20.16
C GLY A 93 9.28 -12.25 19.76
N TYR A 94 8.97 -13.19 18.87
CA TYR A 94 9.91 -14.19 18.36
C TYR A 94 10.52 -13.81 16.98
N HIS A 95 9.80 -13.00 16.19
CA HIS A 95 10.28 -12.51 14.88
C HIS A 95 11.02 -11.17 15.03
N ALA A 96 12.04 -10.93 14.20
CA ALA A 96 12.88 -9.74 14.28
C ALA A 96 12.05 -8.46 14.04
N GLY A 97 12.07 -7.53 15.00
CA GLY A 97 11.31 -6.27 14.95
C GLY A 97 9.97 -6.29 15.69
N ASN A 98 9.68 -7.31 16.51
CA ASN A 98 8.41 -7.46 17.19
C ASN A 98 8.51 -7.37 18.73
N ASP A 99 7.74 -6.48 19.34
CA ASP A 99 7.60 -6.36 20.80
C ASP A 99 6.31 -7.02 21.34
N ASP A 100 5.29 -7.29 20.49
CA ASP A 100 3.95 -7.78 20.90
C ASP A 100 3.31 -8.77 19.87
N HIS A 101 2.49 -9.73 20.32
CA HIS A 101 1.75 -10.67 19.45
C HIS A 101 0.29 -10.85 19.86
N TRP A 102 -0.58 -11.21 18.93
CA TRP A 102 -2.00 -11.49 19.18
C TRP A 102 -2.62 -12.31 18.03
N GLY A 103 -3.67 -13.08 18.30
CA GLY A 103 -4.30 -13.94 17.31
C GLY A 103 -5.84 -13.97 17.42
N PRO A 104 -6.47 -15.11 17.10
CA PRO A 104 -7.92 -15.19 16.92
C PRO A 104 -8.70 -14.98 18.23
N GLU A 105 -8.04 -15.01 19.40
CA GLU A 105 -8.67 -14.67 20.68
C GLU A 105 -9.30 -13.26 20.70
N ILE A 106 -8.74 -12.32 19.94
CA ILE A 106 -9.22 -10.94 19.88
C ILE A 106 -10.58 -10.91 19.17
N GLY A 107 -10.66 -11.44 17.95
CA GLY A 107 -11.90 -11.53 17.18
C GLY A 107 -12.99 -12.33 17.90
N PHE A 108 -12.61 -13.47 18.49
CA PHE A 108 -13.50 -14.30 19.29
C PHE A 108 -14.17 -13.51 20.42
N SER A 109 -13.35 -12.82 21.21
CA SER A 109 -13.82 -12.09 22.38
C SER A 109 -14.64 -10.86 22.03
N ARG A 110 -14.30 -10.16 20.93
CA ARG A 110 -15.10 -9.04 20.41
C ARG A 110 -16.50 -9.50 20.07
N LEU A 111 -16.66 -10.55 19.25
CA LEU A 111 -17.98 -11.02 18.88
C LEU A 111 -18.81 -11.46 20.09
N LEU A 112 -18.21 -12.19 21.04
CA LEU A 112 -18.91 -12.55 22.28
C LEU A 112 -19.33 -11.30 23.08
N TRP A 113 -18.45 -10.30 23.18
CA TRP A 113 -18.77 -9.05 23.85
C TRP A 113 -19.88 -8.27 23.14
N ASP A 114 -19.83 -8.13 21.83
CA ASP A 114 -20.80 -7.33 21.08
C ASP A 114 -22.16 -8.00 20.96
N THR A 115 -22.18 -9.34 21.06
CA THR A 115 -23.44 -10.08 21.19
C THR A 115 -24.05 -9.94 22.58
N GLY A 116 -23.27 -9.69 23.64
CA GLY A 116 -23.80 -9.41 24.98
C GLY A 116 -23.26 -10.33 26.08
N TYR A 117 -22.32 -11.23 25.77
CA TYR A 117 -21.64 -12.01 26.80
C TYR A 117 -20.66 -11.13 27.57
N ARG A 118 -20.70 -11.23 28.90
CA ARG A 118 -19.81 -10.46 29.79
C ARG A 118 -19.03 -11.34 30.76
N ASP A 119 -19.53 -12.55 31.05
CA ASP A 119 -19.00 -13.43 32.08
C ASP A 119 -18.16 -14.56 31.49
N PHE A 120 -17.14 -14.18 30.73
CA PHE A 120 -16.19 -15.11 30.14
C PHE A 120 -14.76 -14.58 30.17
N GLY A 121 -13.79 -15.49 30.11
CA GLY A 121 -12.36 -15.19 30.02
C GLY A 121 -11.63 -16.15 29.09
N ILE A 122 -10.44 -15.75 28.66
CA ILE A 122 -9.60 -16.50 27.72
C ILE A 122 -8.36 -17.01 28.43
N ILE A 123 -8.02 -18.28 28.17
CA ILE A 123 -6.74 -18.90 28.55
C ILE A 123 -6.03 -19.34 27.28
N LYS A 124 -4.85 -18.79 26.99
CA LYS A 124 -4.09 -19.11 25.77
C LYS A 124 -2.81 -19.86 26.08
N ALA A 125 -2.60 -20.95 25.34
CA ALA A 125 -1.38 -21.76 25.36
C ALA A 125 -1.11 -22.24 23.94
N ALA A 126 -0.51 -21.37 23.12
CA ALA A 126 -0.20 -21.64 21.71
C ALA A 126 1.31 -21.82 21.49
N ARG A 127 1.68 -22.30 20.30
CA ARG A 127 3.08 -22.53 19.92
C ARG A 127 3.35 -22.09 18.48
N GLY A 128 4.53 -21.54 18.19
CA GLY A 128 5.00 -21.41 16.80
C GLY A 128 5.61 -22.71 16.28
N ASP A 129 5.25 -23.07 15.03
CA ASP A 129 5.66 -24.30 14.32
C ASP A 129 5.26 -25.61 15.03
N GLY A 130 4.89 -26.66 14.30
CA GLY A 130 4.70 -27.97 14.89
C GLY A 130 3.73 -28.95 14.25
N GLY A 131 3.71 -30.15 14.82
CA GLY A 131 2.81 -31.23 14.43
C GLY A 131 1.72 -31.45 15.47
N ASN A 132 0.57 -31.95 15.05
CA ASN A 132 -0.56 -32.22 15.94
C ASN A 132 -0.29 -33.37 16.96
N THR A 133 0.89 -34.01 16.93
CA THR A 133 1.35 -34.94 17.97
C THR A 133 1.63 -34.27 19.31
N PHE A 134 2.00 -32.98 19.33
CA PHE A 134 2.36 -32.30 20.58
C PHE A 134 1.20 -32.15 21.56
N TRP A 135 -0.04 -32.22 21.05
CA TRP A 135 -1.28 -32.19 21.81
C TRP A 135 -1.80 -33.58 22.21
N LEU A 136 -1.11 -34.65 21.80
CA LEU A 136 -1.52 -36.03 22.09
C LEU A 136 -0.90 -36.50 23.41
N LYS A 137 -1.69 -36.51 24.48
CA LYS A 137 -1.33 -37.04 25.81
C LYS A 137 -0.64 -38.40 25.73
N GLY A 138 0.52 -38.52 26.37
CA GLY A 138 1.29 -39.76 26.46
C GLY A 138 2.04 -40.14 25.18
N SER A 139 2.10 -39.25 24.18
CA SER A 139 3.02 -39.41 23.05
C SER A 139 4.47 -39.17 23.48
N THR A 140 5.44 -39.50 22.62
CA THR A 140 6.87 -39.28 22.89
C THR A 140 7.19 -37.80 23.18
N ASP A 141 6.39 -36.89 22.65
CA ASP A 141 6.56 -35.45 22.80
C ASP A 141 5.20 -34.77 22.97
N ASP A 142 4.57 -34.91 24.14
CA ASP A 142 3.24 -34.37 24.46
C ASP A 142 3.29 -33.02 25.21
N HIS A 143 4.37 -32.28 25.05
CA HIS A 143 4.64 -31.08 25.86
C HIS A 143 3.57 -29.99 25.69
N MET A 144 2.88 -29.87 24.55
CA MET A 144 1.78 -28.91 24.40
C MET A 144 0.53 -29.33 25.17
N TYR A 145 0.25 -30.63 25.28
CA TYR A 145 -0.80 -31.13 26.17
C TYR A 145 -0.51 -30.77 27.63
N GLN A 146 0.75 -30.98 28.06
CA GLN A 146 1.20 -30.62 29.41
C GLN A 146 1.14 -29.10 29.63
N LYS A 147 1.50 -28.30 28.62
CA LYS A 147 1.45 -26.84 28.67
C LYS A 147 0.03 -26.35 28.90
N ILE A 148 -0.95 -26.82 28.12
CA ILE A 148 -2.36 -26.44 28.28
C ILE A 148 -2.83 -26.72 29.71
N THR A 149 -2.58 -27.93 30.20
CA THR A 149 -3.05 -28.33 31.54
C THR A 149 -2.40 -27.50 32.65
N ALA A 150 -1.09 -27.22 32.55
CA ALA A 150 -0.38 -26.37 33.49
C ALA A 150 -0.87 -24.91 33.47
N THR A 151 -1.06 -24.32 32.27
CA THR A 151 -1.54 -22.93 32.12
C THR A 151 -2.95 -22.77 32.68
N VAL A 152 -3.85 -23.73 32.43
CA VAL A 152 -5.20 -23.70 32.98
C VAL A 152 -5.19 -23.82 34.51
N GLN A 153 -4.36 -24.69 35.07
CA GLN A 153 -4.21 -24.81 36.53
C GLN A 153 -3.67 -23.53 37.16
N ALA A 154 -2.69 -22.88 36.51
CA ALA A 154 -2.16 -21.61 36.97
C ALA A 154 -3.24 -20.52 36.96
N ALA A 155 -4.00 -20.39 35.86
CA ALA A 155 -5.05 -19.39 35.72
C ALA A 155 -6.19 -19.57 36.73
N THR A 156 -6.57 -20.82 37.03
CA THR A 156 -7.69 -21.14 37.92
C THR A 156 -7.32 -21.18 39.41
N THR A 157 -6.04 -21.02 39.76
CA THR A 157 -5.59 -20.89 41.16
C THR A 157 -6.13 -19.62 41.82
N SER A 158 -6.33 -18.55 41.06
CA SER A 158 -6.97 -17.32 41.51
C SER A 158 -7.79 -16.71 40.38
N LEU A 159 -9.10 -16.60 40.56
CA LEU A 159 -9.98 -16.01 39.55
C LEU A 159 -9.88 -14.48 39.51
N PRO A 160 -10.24 -13.85 38.37
CA PRO A 160 -10.39 -12.40 38.29
C PRO A 160 -11.36 -11.86 39.34
N ALA A 161 -11.13 -10.62 39.78
CA ALA A 161 -11.97 -9.98 40.78
C ALA A 161 -13.45 -9.96 40.36
N GLY A 162 -14.33 -10.42 41.26
CA GLY A 162 -15.77 -10.47 41.03
C GLY A 162 -16.32 -11.82 40.56
N TYR A 163 -15.48 -12.85 40.47
CA TYR A 163 -15.89 -14.23 40.18
C TYR A 163 -15.48 -15.17 41.33
N ASP A 164 -16.40 -16.05 41.71
CA ASP A 164 -16.24 -16.99 42.83
C ASP A 164 -16.09 -18.45 42.36
N ASP A 165 -16.47 -18.72 41.11
CA ASP A 165 -16.46 -20.05 40.49
C ASP A 165 -16.09 -19.95 39.00
N TYR A 166 -15.77 -21.07 38.37
CA TYR A 166 -15.48 -21.14 36.95
C TYR A 166 -15.94 -22.44 36.29
N GLU A 167 -16.17 -22.37 34.99
CA GLU A 167 -16.42 -23.53 34.13
C GLU A 167 -15.51 -23.45 32.91
N ILE A 168 -14.88 -24.56 32.51
CA ILE A 168 -14.10 -24.63 31.28
C ILE A 168 -15.04 -25.10 30.17
N SER A 169 -15.49 -24.15 29.36
CA SER A 169 -16.62 -24.33 28.45
C SER A 169 -16.20 -24.72 27.04
N GLY A 170 -15.01 -24.33 26.57
CA GLY A 170 -14.59 -24.67 25.22
C GLY A 170 -13.10 -24.58 24.91
N VAL A 171 -12.70 -25.21 23.80
CA VAL A 171 -11.36 -25.19 23.22
C VAL A 171 -11.41 -24.69 21.78
N LEU A 172 -10.64 -23.65 21.48
CA LEU A 172 -10.36 -23.09 20.16
C LEU A 172 -9.03 -23.65 19.68
N TYR A 173 -9.04 -24.37 18.55
CA TYR A 173 -7.89 -25.11 18.06
C TYR A 173 -7.55 -24.76 16.61
N VAL A 174 -6.43 -24.06 16.40
CA VAL A 174 -5.93 -23.66 15.07
C VAL A 174 -4.66 -24.45 14.76
N GLN A 175 -4.81 -25.57 14.05
CA GLN A 175 -3.70 -26.49 13.77
C GLN A 175 -4.01 -27.25 12.47
N GLY A 176 -3.39 -26.84 11.37
CA GLY A 176 -3.67 -27.28 10.02
C GLY A 176 -2.44 -27.79 9.24
N GLU A 177 -1.22 -27.51 9.68
CA GLU A 177 -0.01 -27.79 8.90
C GLU A 177 0.32 -29.28 8.82
N SER A 178 0.27 -29.99 9.95
CA SER A 178 0.69 -31.39 10.10
C SER A 178 2.03 -31.73 9.41
N ASN A 179 3.06 -32.03 10.21
CA ASN A 179 4.42 -32.26 9.73
C ASN A 179 4.62 -33.55 8.92
N SER A 180 3.60 -34.42 8.87
CA SER A 180 3.61 -35.60 8.01
C SER A 180 2.21 -36.01 7.56
N THR A 181 2.15 -36.82 6.50
CA THR A 181 0.91 -37.44 6.02
C THR A 181 0.22 -38.30 7.10
N ALA A 182 1.01 -38.92 7.99
CA ALA A 182 0.46 -39.69 9.10
C ALA A 182 -0.21 -38.79 10.15
N GLU A 183 0.37 -37.62 10.43
CA GLU A 183 -0.26 -36.63 11.30
C GLU A 183 -1.52 -36.04 10.68
N ALA A 184 -1.48 -35.71 9.38
CA ALA A 184 -2.61 -35.16 8.65
C ALA A 184 -3.79 -36.14 8.59
N SER A 185 -3.51 -37.44 8.41
CA SER A 185 -4.52 -38.49 8.39
C SER A 185 -5.16 -38.72 9.76
N ALA A 186 -4.47 -38.37 10.85
CA ALA A 186 -4.92 -38.57 12.22
C ALA A 186 -5.51 -37.31 12.88
N ALA A 187 -5.50 -36.17 12.19
CA ALA A 187 -5.79 -34.86 12.79
C ALA A 187 -7.16 -34.80 13.49
N GLY A 188 -8.23 -35.26 12.83
CA GLY A 188 -9.57 -35.33 13.44
C GLY A 188 -9.60 -36.24 14.68
N THR A 189 -9.13 -37.48 14.56
CA THR A 189 -9.11 -38.42 15.70
C THR A 189 -8.28 -37.90 16.88
N ARG A 190 -7.16 -37.21 16.61
CA ARG A 190 -6.30 -36.62 17.65
C ARG A 190 -6.96 -35.45 18.37
N PHE A 191 -7.69 -34.59 17.66
CA PHE A 191 -8.47 -33.55 18.33
C PHE A 191 -9.60 -34.12 19.19
N SER A 192 -10.32 -35.13 18.69
CA SER A 192 -11.32 -35.86 19.48
C SER A 192 -10.70 -36.42 20.77
N THR A 193 -9.49 -36.98 20.67
CA THR A 193 -8.73 -37.52 21.81
C THR A 193 -8.27 -36.41 22.77
N LEU A 194 -7.79 -35.28 22.24
CA LEU A 194 -7.43 -34.10 23.03
C LEU A 194 -8.62 -33.62 23.86
N LEU A 195 -9.79 -33.44 23.24
CA LEU A 195 -10.99 -32.96 23.91
C LEU A 195 -11.42 -33.90 25.05
N SER A 196 -11.43 -35.21 24.80
CA SER A 196 -11.73 -36.22 25.84
C SER A 196 -10.70 -36.21 26.98
N ASN A 197 -9.42 -36.08 26.66
CA ASN A 197 -8.37 -36.05 27.68
C ASN A 197 -8.43 -34.76 28.51
N LEU A 198 -8.68 -33.61 27.90
CA LEU A 198 -8.84 -32.34 28.63
C LEU A 198 -10.08 -32.36 29.52
N SER A 199 -11.21 -32.88 29.02
CA SER A 199 -12.43 -33.02 29.82
C SER A 199 -12.24 -33.94 31.03
N ALA A 200 -11.37 -34.96 30.93
CA ALA A 200 -11.05 -35.88 32.02
C ALA A 200 -10.05 -35.29 33.03
N ASP A 201 -9.04 -34.55 32.56
CA ASP A 201 -7.92 -34.11 33.39
C ASP A 201 -8.11 -32.71 33.99
N LEU A 202 -8.91 -31.84 33.36
CA LEU A 202 -9.17 -30.49 33.85
C LEU A 202 -10.40 -30.45 34.77
N PRO A 203 -10.31 -29.82 35.96
CA PRO A 203 -11.47 -29.60 36.80
C PRO A 203 -12.48 -28.68 36.11
N HIS A 204 -13.77 -28.96 36.31
CA HIS A 204 -14.87 -28.14 35.79
C HIS A 204 -14.95 -28.07 34.24
N ALA A 205 -14.45 -29.10 33.54
CA ALA A 205 -14.50 -29.24 32.08
C ALA A 205 -15.49 -30.33 31.60
N THR A 206 -16.55 -30.62 32.37
CA THR A 206 -17.47 -31.75 32.09
C THR A 206 -18.38 -31.54 30.88
N ALA A 207 -18.51 -30.30 30.39
CA ALA A 207 -19.32 -29.94 29.22
C ALA A 207 -18.48 -29.35 28.06
N LEU A 208 -17.16 -29.61 28.08
CA LEU A 208 -16.18 -29.00 27.19
C LEU A 208 -16.53 -29.20 25.70
N LYS A 209 -16.62 -28.09 24.96
CA LYS A 209 -16.85 -28.06 23.51
C LYS A 209 -15.57 -27.76 22.74
N GLY A 210 -15.52 -28.11 21.46
CA GLY A 210 -14.38 -27.85 20.59
C GLY A 210 -14.74 -27.01 19.38
N VAL A 211 -13.84 -26.17 18.89
CA VAL A 211 -13.97 -25.50 17.60
C VAL A 211 -12.62 -25.51 16.89
N PHE A 212 -12.63 -25.98 15.64
CA PHE A 212 -11.49 -25.82 14.74
C PHE A 212 -11.46 -24.42 14.12
N GLY A 213 -10.28 -23.83 14.05
CA GLY A 213 -9.99 -22.75 13.11
C GLY A 213 -9.22 -23.34 11.94
N GLU A 214 -9.81 -23.30 10.74
CA GLU A 214 -9.16 -23.79 9.53
C GLU A 214 -7.99 -22.89 9.11
N ILE A 215 -6.91 -23.49 8.58
CA ILE A 215 -5.80 -22.75 7.96
C ILE A 215 -6.05 -22.56 6.46
N ALA A 216 -5.89 -21.33 5.97
CA ALA A 216 -6.10 -21.00 4.56
C ALA A 216 -5.01 -21.51 3.61
N GLY A 217 -3.79 -21.78 4.11
CA GLY A 217 -2.70 -22.36 3.34
C GLY A 217 -3.06 -23.68 2.64
N THR A 218 -2.62 -23.86 1.39
CA THR A 218 -2.90 -25.07 0.58
C THR A 218 -1.70 -26.03 0.54
N GLY A 219 -1.94 -27.33 0.40
CA GLY A 219 -0.87 -28.34 0.29
C GLY A 219 -1.32 -29.71 0.77
N THR A 220 -0.71 -30.80 0.28
CA THR A 220 -1.24 -32.17 0.46
C THR A 220 -1.55 -32.55 1.93
N ASN A 221 -0.65 -32.25 2.87
CA ASN A 221 -0.90 -32.53 4.29
C ASN A 221 -1.95 -31.58 4.90
N ARG A 222 -1.93 -30.29 4.52
CA ARG A 222 -2.91 -29.28 4.95
C ARG A 222 -4.32 -29.63 4.48
N ASP A 223 -4.46 -29.97 3.20
CA ASP A 223 -5.74 -30.34 2.59
C ASP A 223 -6.31 -31.63 3.21
N THR A 224 -5.44 -32.59 3.53
CA THR A 224 -5.82 -33.82 4.24
C THR A 224 -6.26 -33.52 5.68
N THR A 225 -5.52 -32.66 6.39
CA THR A 225 -5.84 -32.23 7.76
C THR A 225 -7.21 -31.57 7.81
N ARG A 226 -7.44 -30.57 6.95
CA ARG A 226 -8.71 -29.85 6.75
C ARG A 226 -9.88 -30.82 6.54
N THR A 227 -9.72 -31.75 5.60
CA THR A 227 -10.75 -32.76 5.27
C THR A 227 -11.14 -33.59 6.50
N ASN A 228 -10.15 -34.06 7.26
CA ASN A 228 -10.39 -34.92 8.43
C ASN A 228 -10.95 -34.15 9.63
N GLN A 229 -10.58 -32.89 9.81
CA GLN A 229 -11.14 -32.02 10.85
C GLN A 229 -12.61 -31.68 10.57
N LYS A 230 -12.92 -31.27 9.33
CA LYS A 230 -14.30 -31.02 8.89
C LYS A 230 -15.18 -32.27 9.06
N SER A 231 -14.68 -33.42 8.61
CA SER A 231 -15.42 -34.69 8.77
C SER A 231 -15.69 -35.06 10.24
N LEU A 232 -14.83 -34.66 11.18
CA LEU A 232 -15.08 -34.89 12.60
C LEU A 232 -16.19 -33.96 13.11
N ALA A 233 -16.10 -32.66 12.80
CA ALA A 233 -17.09 -31.67 13.22
C ALA A 233 -18.50 -32.04 12.71
N ASP A 234 -18.60 -32.44 11.44
CA ASP A 234 -19.86 -32.92 10.84
C ASP A 234 -20.45 -34.14 11.58
N SER A 235 -19.60 -34.94 12.24
CA SER A 235 -20.02 -36.15 12.98
C SER A 235 -20.31 -35.93 14.47
N ARG A 236 -19.95 -34.77 15.03
CA ARG A 236 -20.02 -34.48 16.47
C ARG A 236 -20.60 -33.10 16.74
N ALA A 237 -21.84 -33.06 17.25
CA ALA A 237 -22.55 -31.80 17.55
C ALA A 237 -21.90 -30.93 18.65
N ASP A 238 -20.90 -31.45 19.36
CA ASP A 238 -20.12 -30.72 20.35
C ASP A 238 -18.80 -30.17 19.80
N ILE A 239 -18.58 -30.29 18.49
CA ILE A 239 -17.41 -29.77 17.77
C ILE A 239 -17.87 -28.88 16.60
N GLY A 240 -17.51 -27.60 16.62
CA GLY A 240 -17.71 -26.66 15.52
C GLY A 240 -16.50 -26.57 14.58
N TYR A 241 -16.69 -25.93 13.43
CA TYR A 241 -15.66 -25.80 12.39
C TYR A 241 -15.72 -24.43 11.71
N ALA A 242 -14.78 -23.54 12.05
CA ALA A 242 -14.65 -22.22 11.44
C ALA A 242 -13.84 -22.30 10.15
N GLU A 243 -14.49 -22.11 9.01
CA GLU A 243 -13.85 -22.21 7.69
C GLU A 243 -12.90 -21.04 7.41
N SER A 244 -11.84 -21.29 6.65
CA SER A 244 -10.82 -20.29 6.28
C SER A 244 -11.05 -19.68 4.91
N THR A 245 -12.16 -20.01 4.25
CA THR A 245 -12.41 -19.55 2.89
C THR A 245 -12.44 -18.03 2.88
N GLY A 246 -11.70 -17.40 1.96
CA GLY A 246 -11.55 -15.95 1.78
C GLY A 246 -10.73 -15.21 2.85
N LEU A 247 -10.04 -15.94 3.74
CA LEU A 247 -8.96 -15.34 4.53
C LEU A 247 -7.77 -15.03 3.61
N THR A 248 -7.03 -13.99 3.94
CA THR A 248 -5.85 -13.54 3.21
C THR A 248 -4.60 -14.02 3.92
N LEU A 249 -3.70 -14.64 3.16
CA LEU A 249 -2.41 -15.09 3.66
C LEU A 249 -1.36 -14.01 3.42
N GLN A 250 -0.54 -13.78 4.42
CA GLN A 250 0.68 -13.00 4.32
C GLN A 250 1.91 -13.90 4.19
N ASN A 251 2.98 -13.36 3.61
CA ASN A 251 4.20 -14.10 3.28
C ASN A 251 5.41 -13.53 4.03
N GLU A 252 5.28 -13.37 5.35
CA GLU A 252 6.28 -12.69 6.19
C GLU A 252 7.56 -13.52 6.40
N ASP A 253 7.44 -14.85 6.36
CA ASP A 253 8.54 -15.81 6.55
C ASP A 253 8.88 -16.59 5.27
N GLY A 254 8.34 -16.16 4.12
CA GLY A 254 8.47 -16.88 2.84
C GLY A 254 7.55 -18.09 2.71
N GLN A 255 6.67 -18.34 3.68
CA GLN A 255 5.63 -19.35 3.63
C GLN A 255 4.26 -18.67 3.45
N SER A 256 3.57 -18.94 2.34
CA SER A 256 2.20 -18.45 2.12
C SER A 256 1.21 -19.25 2.99
N LEU A 257 1.20 -18.94 4.29
CA LEU A 257 0.61 -19.80 5.31
C LEU A 257 -0.04 -19.04 6.47
N HIS A 258 0.54 -17.92 6.89
CA HIS A 258 0.05 -17.14 8.03
C HIS A 258 -1.06 -16.18 7.60
N ASP A 259 -2.09 -16.04 8.43
CA ASP A 259 -3.20 -15.12 8.18
C ASP A 259 -2.73 -13.65 8.41
N ASP A 260 -3.24 -12.72 7.61
CA ASP A 260 -3.06 -11.28 7.89
C ASP A 260 -3.91 -10.85 9.10
N ALA A 261 -3.70 -9.63 9.62
CA ALA A 261 -4.38 -9.18 10.84
C ALA A 261 -5.92 -9.16 10.73
N ASP A 262 -6.47 -8.72 9.61
CA ASP A 262 -7.93 -8.72 9.41
C ASP A 262 -8.47 -10.16 9.34
N SER A 263 -7.69 -11.10 8.78
CA SER A 263 -8.05 -12.51 8.69
C SER A 263 -8.01 -13.22 10.04
N GLU A 264 -7.07 -12.89 10.93
CA GLU A 264 -7.01 -13.39 12.30
C GLU A 264 -8.24 -12.97 13.12
N LEU A 265 -8.65 -11.69 13.01
CA LEU A 265 -9.88 -11.21 13.64
C LEU A 265 -11.11 -11.97 13.12
N LEU A 266 -11.21 -12.12 11.80
CA LEU A 266 -12.33 -12.82 11.17
C LEU A 266 -12.40 -14.29 11.55
N LEU A 267 -11.26 -14.98 11.59
CA LEU A 267 -11.17 -16.37 12.05
C LEU A 267 -11.67 -16.48 13.49
N GLY A 268 -11.22 -15.59 14.38
CA GLY A 268 -11.69 -15.51 15.76
C GLY A 268 -13.21 -15.31 15.88
N GLU A 269 -13.79 -14.37 15.13
CA GLU A 269 -15.24 -14.12 15.09
C GLU A 269 -16.01 -15.39 14.68
N ARG A 270 -15.53 -16.12 13.67
CA ARG A 270 -16.16 -17.39 13.25
C ARG A 270 -16.08 -18.45 14.32
N MET A 271 -14.93 -18.56 14.97
CA MET A 271 -14.76 -19.51 16.07
C MET A 271 -15.72 -19.20 17.23
N ALA A 272 -16.04 -17.93 17.48
CA ALA A 272 -17.04 -17.53 18.46
C ALA A 272 -18.47 -17.94 18.04
N ALA A 273 -18.82 -17.74 16.77
CA ALA A 273 -20.11 -18.18 16.23
C ALA A 273 -20.32 -19.69 16.39
N GLU A 274 -19.34 -20.48 15.97
CA GLU A 274 -19.33 -21.94 16.11
C GLU A 274 -19.43 -22.36 17.58
N MET A 275 -18.65 -21.71 18.46
CA MET A 275 -18.66 -22.02 19.90
C MET A 275 -20.04 -21.77 20.53
N ILE A 276 -20.72 -20.69 20.15
CA ILE A 276 -22.10 -20.43 20.59
C ILE A 276 -23.04 -21.50 20.03
N GLY A 277 -22.89 -21.88 18.76
CA GLY A 277 -23.67 -22.93 18.11
C GLY A 277 -23.59 -24.29 18.82
N THR A 278 -22.43 -24.63 19.39
CA THR A 278 -22.26 -25.86 20.20
C THR A 278 -22.94 -25.80 21.58
N GLY A 279 -23.46 -24.64 22.00
CA GLY A 279 -24.18 -24.44 23.26
C GLY A 279 -23.30 -24.19 24.49
N ALA A 280 -22.02 -23.82 24.31
CA ALA A 280 -21.04 -23.68 25.40
C ALA A 280 -21.34 -22.57 26.43
N THR A 281 -22.23 -21.63 26.12
CA THR A 281 -22.40 -20.36 26.86
C THR A 281 -23.77 -20.20 27.54
N GLY A 282 -24.63 -21.22 27.60
CA GLY A 282 -25.85 -21.33 28.44
C GLY A 282 -27.00 -20.31 28.20
N THR A 283 -26.74 -19.18 27.56
CA THR A 283 -27.68 -18.17 27.07
C THR A 283 -27.23 -17.80 25.67
N THR A 284 -28.09 -17.80 24.66
CA THR A 284 -27.72 -17.44 23.28
C THR A 284 -28.04 -15.95 23.03
N PRO A 285 -27.04 -15.06 22.95
CA PRO A 285 -27.20 -13.65 22.65
C PRO A 285 -26.90 -13.36 21.17
N MET A 286 -26.35 -14.34 20.43
CA MET A 286 -26.82 -14.58 19.07
C MET A 286 -28.27 -15.04 19.21
N PRO A 287 -29.22 -14.36 18.58
CA PRO A 287 -30.60 -14.76 18.69
C PRO A 287 -30.75 -16.20 18.18
N ALA A 288 -31.34 -17.06 19.02
CA ALA A 288 -31.63 -18.46 18.70
C ALA A 288 -32.78 -18.55 17.67
N TRP A 289 -32.62 -17.88 16.54
CA TRP A 289 -33.59 -17.90 15.48
C TRP A 289 -33.47 -19.21 14.73
N SER A 290 -34.50 -20.04 14.84
CA SER A 290 -34.60 -21.26 14.04
C SER A 290 -34.48 -20.91 12.55
N GLN A 291 -33.66 -21.64 11.80
CA GLN A 291 -33.55 -21.53 10.34
C GLN A 291 -32.99 -20.19 9.84
N LEU A 292 -32.12 -19.54 10.62
CA LEU A 292 -31.26 -18.46 10.13
C LEU A 292 -30.32 -18.99 9.04
N TYR A 293 -30.29 -18.33 7.88
CA TYR A 293 -29.58 -18.75 6.67
C TYR A 293 -28.36 -17.86 6.36
N GLY A 294 -28.49 -16.55 6.60
CA GLY A 294 -27.40 -15.61 6.46
C GLY A 294 -27.52 -14.49 7.49
N TRP A 295 -26.40 -14.03 8.03
CA TRP A 295 -26.37 -12.95 9.02
C TRP A 295 -25.13 -12.09 8.84
N PHE A 296 -25.34 -10.80 8.58
CA PHE A 296 -24.31 -9.83 8.27
C PHE A 296 -24.44 -8.64 9.21
N LEU A 297 -23.35 -8.30 9.89
CA LEU A 297 -23.31 -7.22 10.88
C LEU A 297 -22.30 -6.17 10.41
N ALA A 298 -22.66 -4.91 10.28
CA ALA A 298 -21.84 -3.96 9.52
C ALA A 298 -20.46 -3.65 10.13
N ASP A 299 -20.34 -3.76 11.45
CA ASP A 299 -19.10 -3.58 12.20
C ASP A 299 -18.33 -4.88 12.48
N HIS A 300 -18.79 -6.03 11.95
CA HIS A 300 -18.14 -7.35 12.11
C HIS A 300 -18.16 -8.16 10.81
N GLY A 301 -17.17 -9.02 10.59
CA GLY A 301 -17.10 -9.82 9.37
C GLY A 301 -16.83 -9.04 8.07
N ALA A 302 -16.68 -7.71 8.11
CA ALA A 302 -16.44 -6.88 6.92
C ALA A 302 -14.96 -6.53 6.74
N ALA A 303 -14.34 -7.00 5.65
CA ALA A 303 -12.99 -6.61 5.23
C ALA A 303 -13.07 -5.56 4.11
N PHE A 304 -12.14 -4.62 4.09
CA PHE A 304 -12.09 -3.50 3.12
C PHE A 304 -10.85 -3.61 2.24
N ASP A 305 -10.60 -2.72 1.27
CA ASP A 305 -9.34 -2.55 0.54
C ASP A 305 -8.58 -1.29 0.99
N SER A 306 -7.38 -1.03 0.45
CA SER A 306 -6.56 0.14 0.83
C SER A 306 -7.20 1.47 0.42
N SER A 307 -8.24 1.45 -0.41
CA SER A 307 -9.07 2.61 -0.74
C SER A 307 -10.29 2.77 0.18
N GLY A 308 -10.46 1.86 1.14
CA GLY A 308 -11.57 1.84 2.09
C GLY A 308 -12.84 1.18 1.55
N ALA A 309 -12.75 0.36 0.49
CA ALA A 309 -13.91 -0.30 -0.12
C ALA A 309 -14.09 -1.74 0.35
N VAL A 310 -15.30 -2.19 0.66
CA VAL A 310 -15.57 -3.59 1.07
C VAL A 310 -14.98 -4.59 0.05
N GLN A 311 -14.08 -5.46 0.51
CA GLN A 311 -13.61 -6.67 -0.20
C GLN A 311 -14.43 -7.90 0.19
N ARG A 312 -15.03 -7.89 1.38
CA ARG A 312 -15.83 -8.99 1.91
C ARG A 312 -16.75 -8.50 3.01
N TRP A 313 -17.97 -9.02 3.08
CA TRP A 313 -18.82 -8.96 4.26
C TRP A 313 -19.34 -10.37 4.58
N GLY A 314 -18.75 -10.96 5.62
CA GLY A 314 -18.85 -12.37 5.97
C GLY A 314 -20.18 -12.76 6.62
N ASN A 315 -20.67 -13.95 6.27
CA ASN A 315 -21.80 -14.59 6.92
C ASN A 315 -21.39 -15.12 8.31
N LEU A 316 -22.07 -14.64 9.34
CA LEU A 316 -21.80 -15.00 10.73
C LEU A 316 -22.61 -16.21 11.23
N VAL A 317 -23.44 -16.83 10.39
CA VAL A 317 -24.28 -17.99 10.79
C VAL A 317 -23.47 -19.27 10.92
N ASP A 318 -22.69 -19.60 9.89
CA ASP A 318 -21.94 -20.85 9.77
C ASP A 318 -20.47 -20.59 9.40
N GLY A 319 -20.06 -19.32 9.33
CA GLY A 319 -18.71 -18.91 8.96
C GLY A 319 -18.28 -19.29 7.54
N SER A 320 -19.16 -19.88 6.73
CA SER A 320 -18.83 -20.31 5.37
C SER A 320 -18.70 -19.10 4.44
N ALA A 321 -17.73 -19.14 3.52
CA ALA A 321 -17.67 -18.11 2.47
C ALA A 321 -18.72 -18.29 1.38
N VAL A 322 -19.51 -19.36 1.49
CA VAL A 322 -20.59 -19.69 0.56
C VAL A 322 -21.51 -18.46 0.52
N HIS A 323 -21.91 -17.89 1.66
CA HIS A 323 -22.91 -16.80 1.67
C HIS A 323 -22.37 -15.37 1.71
N ASP A 324 -21.10 -15.12 1.39
CA ASP A 324 -20.50 -13.81 1.66
C ASP A 324 -20.73 -12.75 0.58
N LEU A 325 -21.00 -11.52 1.01
CA LEU A 325 -21.16 -10.37 0.12
C LEU A 325 -19.78 -9.79 -0.23
N THR A 326 -19.13 -10.38 -1.22
CA THR A 326 -17.75 -10.07 -1.63
C THR A 326 -17.64 -9.32 -2.94
N ARG A 327 -18.68 -9.36 -3.78
CA ARG A 327 -18.63 -8.75 -5.11
C ARG A 327 -19.21 -7.34 -5.14
N ARG A 328 -18.70 -6.56 -6.08
CA ARG A 328 -19.16 -5.22 -6.44
C ARG A 328 -19.41 -5.11 -7.94
N VAL A 329 -20.42 -4.35 -8.34
CA VAL A 329 -20.65 -3.94 -9.73
C VAL A 329 -20.10 -2.54 -9.96
N ALA A 330 -20.29 -1.60 -9.02
CA ALA A 330 -19.69 -0.25 -9.07
C ALA A 330 -19.62 0.38 -7.67
N GLY A 331 -18.95 1.54 -7.57
CA GLY A 331 -18.85 2.34 -6.35
C GLY A 331 -18.02 1.71 -5.22
N LEU A 332 -17.82 2.47 -4.14
CA LEU A 332 -17.13 1.99 -2.93
C LEU A 332 -18.10 2.04 -1.75
N THR A 333 -18.36 0.89 -1.13
CA THR A 333 -19.08 0.81 0.15
C THR A 333 -18.07 0.97 1.28
N TYR A 334 -18.30 1.93 2.19
CA TYR A 334 -17.37 2.24 3.29
C TYR A 334 -18.06 2.24 4.65
N ARG A 335 -17.28 2.13 5.72
CA ARG A 335 -17.76 2.19 7.10
C ARG A 335 -18.11 3.62 7.49
N ARG A 336 -19.24 3.79 8.18
CA ARG A 336 -19.66 5.05 8.81
C ARG A 336 -19.82 4.83 10.31
N PRO A 337 -19.12 5.58 11.17
CA PRO A 337 -19.36 5.51 12.60
C PRO A 337 -20.74 6.07 12.94
N VAL A 338 -21.41 5.46 13.92
CA VAL A 338 -22.69 5.88 14.48
C VAL A 338 -22.60 5.84 16.00
N THR A 339 -23.36 6.71 16.68
CA THR A 339 -23.38 6.77 18.14
C THR A 339 -24.68 6.19 18.68
N LEU A 340 -24.57 5.22 19.58
CA LEU A 340 -25.72 4.65 20.29
C LEU A 340 -26.20 5.63 21.37
N ALA A 341 -27.46 5.54 21.78
CA ALA A 341 -28.04 6.46 22.79
C ALA A 341 -27.36 6.42 24.19
N GLY A 342 -26.43 5.49 24.42
CA GLY A 342 -25.56 5.41 25.62
C GLY A 342 -24.13 5.94 25.43
N GLY A 343 -23.81 6.54 24.28
CA GLY A 343 -22.48 7.10 23.96
C GLY A 343 -21.48 6.11 23.35
N GLY A 344 -21.83 4.82 23.25
CA GLY A 344 -21.01 3.83 22.53
C GLY A 344 -20.98 4.14 21.02
N VAL A 345 -19.83 3.94 20.38
CA VAL A 345 -19.67 4.09 18.92
C VAL A 345 -19.66 2.70 18.27
N ARG A 346 -20.47 2.54 17.22
CA ARG A 346 -20.49 1.35 16.35
C ARG A 346 -20.32 1.79 14.90
N GLU A 347 -20.14 0.84 13.98
CA GLU A 347 -20.01 1.15 12.54
C GLU A 347 -21.18 0.58 11.74
N VAL A 348 -21.57 1.29 10.68
CA VAL A 348 -22.58 0.85 9.70
C VAL A 348 -21.98 0.92 8.30
N LEU A 349 -22.55 0.20 7.34
CA LEU A 349 -22.11 0.28 5.94
C LEU A 349 -22.93 1.31 5.19
N ARG A 350 -22.25 2.29 4.59
CA ARG A 350 -22.86 3.34 3.78
C ARG A 350 -22.95 2.91 2.32
N PHE A 351 -24.18 2.81 1.84
CA PHE A 351 -24.53 2.78 0.43
C PHE A 351 -24.87 4.19 -0.02
N ASP A 352 -24.08 4.81 -0.90
CA ASP A 352 -24.23 6.23 -1.27
C ASP A 352 -25.13 6.44 -2.51
N GLY A 353 -25.64 5.36 -3.09
CA GLY A 353 -26.39 5.38 -4.34
C GLY A 353 -25.52 5.26 -5.59
N SER A 354 -24.22 5.03 -5.44
CA SER A 354 -23.30 4.66 -6.51
C SER A 354 -22.74 3.23 -6.36
N ASN A 355 -22.90 2.62 -5.18
CA ASN A 355 -22.27 1.38 -4.77
C ASN A 355 -23.23 0.21 -4.51
N ASP A 356 -22.71 -1.02 -4.56
CA ASP A 356 -23.45 -2.24 -4.27
C ASP A 356 -22.55 -3.38 -3.77
N LEU A 357 -23.16 -4.34 -3.07
CA LEU A 357 -22.50 -5.57 -2.61
C LEU A 357 -23.36 -6.78 -2.95
N TRP A 358 -22.76 -7.86 -3.46
CA TRP A 358 -23.54 -9.05 -3.79
C TRP A 358 -22.79 -10.39 -3.75
N ALA A 359 -23.59 -11.45 -3.64
CA ALA A 359 -23.24 -12.85 -3.79
C ALA A 359 -24.17 -13.50 -4.84
N ASN A 360 -23.60 -14.29 -5.75
CA ASN A 360 -24.39 -14.98 -6.78
C ASN A 360 -25.08 -16.23 -6.23
N SER A 361 -25.81 -16.97 -7.06
CA SER A 361 -26.54 -18.16 -6.60
C SER A 361 -25.71 -19.40 -6.30
N THR A 362 -24.52 -19.49 -6.88
CA THR A 362 -23.56 -20.57 -6.57
C THR A 362 -22.86 -20.31 -5.24
N GLU A 363 -22.66 -19.05 -4.91
CA GLU A 363 -22.14 -18.62 -3.62
C GLU A 363 -23.27 -18.66 -2.61
N PHE A 364 -24.23 -17.75 -2.67
CA PHE A 364 -25.24 -17.58 -1.64
C PHE A 364 -26.16 -18.79 -1.45
N GLY A 365 -26.19 -19.72 -2.40
CA GLY A 365 -27.07 -20.88 -2.40
C GLY A 365 -28.55 -20.50 -2.61
N PRO A 366 -29.33 -21.34 -3.31
CA PRO A 366 -30.73 -21.04 -3.58
C PRO A 366 -31.63 -21.36 -2.37
N LEU A 367 -32.52 -20.43 -1.99
CA LEU A 367 -33.64 -20.71 -1.08
C LEU A 367 -34.89 -21.05 -1.90
N THR A 368 -35.26 -22.34 -1.94
CA THR A 368 -36.32 -22.85 -2.83
C THR A 368 -37.74 -22.86 -2.23
N SER A 369 -37.93 -22.27 -1.05
CA SER A 369 -39.19 -22.29 -0.28
C SER A 369 -39.43 -20.93 0.39
N ALA A 370 -40.30 -20.87 1.42
CA ALA A 370 -40.58 -19.64 2.16
C ALA A 370 -39.32 -19.03 2.80
N ARG A 371 -39.21 -17.70 2.83
CA ARG A 371 -38.04 -16.99 3.40
C ARG A 371 -38.43 -15.66 4.03
N SER A 372 -37.54 -15.13 4.86
CA SER A 372 -37.63 -13.78 5.39
C SER A 372 -36.31 -13.05 5.21
N VAL A 373 -36.35 -11.79 4.77
CA VAL A 373 -35.19 -10.91 4.72
C VAL A 373 -35.46 -9.74 5.66
N ALA A 374 -34.62 -9.62 6.67
CA ALA A 374 -34.68 -8.55 7.65
C ALA A 374 -33.48 -7.62 7.47
N VAL A 375 -33.72 -6.32 7.44
CA VAL A 375 -32.69 -5.29 7.29
C VAL A 375 -32.91 -4.17 8.29
N LEU A 376 -31.90 -3.87 9.10
CA LEU A 376 -31.82 -2.63 9.88
C LEU A 376 -31.08 -1.58 9.05
N CYS A 377 -31.81 -0.58 8.55
CA CYS A 377 -31.25 0.46 7.70
C CYS A 377 -31.83 1.84 7.95
N GLN A 378 -31.16 2.86 7.41
CA GLN A 378 -31.64 4.24 7.34
C GLN A 378 -31.49 4.72 5.89
N VAL A 379 -32.59 5.10 5.24
CA VAL A 379 -32.54 5.69 3.89
C VAL A 379 -32.02 7.12 3.97
N THR A 380 -31.00 7.45 3.19
CA THR A 380 -30.29 8.74 3.29
C THR A 380 -30.53 9.65 2.08
N GLY A 381 -30.99 9.10 0.96
CA GLY A 381 -31.33 9.87 -0.25
C GLY A 381 -32.83 9.96 -0.54
N THR A 382 -33.19 10.87 -1.47
CA THR A 382 -34.56 11.00 -2.00
C THR A 382 -34.76 10.28 -3.34
N GLY A 383 -33.70 9.69 -3.89
CA GLY A 383 -33.74 8.92 -5.12
C GLY A 383 -34.54 7.62 -4.99
N ASP A 384 -34.92 7.07 -6.13
CA ASP A 384 -35.40 5.70 -6.25
C ASP A 384 -34.22 4.73 -6.17
N GLY A 385 -34.44 3.47 -5.80
CA GLY A 385 -33.38 2.45 -5.82
C GLY A 385 -33.73 1.17 -5.08
N PHE A 386 -32.84 0.19 -5.13
CA PHE A 386 -33.06 -1.14 -4.58
C PHE A 386 -32.37 -1.30 -3.22
N LEU A 387 -33.11 -1.80 -2.22
CA LEU A 387 -32.51 -2.19 -0.94
C LEU A 387 -31.85 -3.56 -1.09
N PHE A 388 -32.58 -4.54 -1.63
CA PHE A 388 -32.02 -5.84 -1.98
C PHE A 388 -32.72 -6.49 -3.18
N ASP A 389 -32.03 -7.45 -3.82
CA ASP A 389 -32.56 -8.27 -4.92
C ASP A 389 -31.92 -9.70 -4.91
N GLY A 390 -32.59 -10.65 -5.57
CA GLY A 390 -32.31 -12.09 -5.58
C GLY A 390 -31.24 -12.59 -6.57
N SER A 391 -30.20 -11.81 -6.84
CA SER A 391 -29.10 -12.06 -7.79
C SER A 391 -29.48 -12.30 -9.28
N THR A 392 -28.47 -12.39 -10.16
CA THR A 392 -28.49 -12.06 -11.60
C THR A 392 -29.13 -13.10 -12.56
N SER A 393 -30.12 -13.89 -12.15
CA SER A 393 -30.80 -14.80 -13.07
C SER A 393 -32.33 -14.86 -12.88
N SER A 394 -33.00 -15.66 -13.71
CA SER A 394 -34.46 -15.76 -13.84
C SER A 394 -35.17 -15.99 -12.50
N GLY A 395 -35.86 -14.97 -11.99
CA GLY A 395 -36.61 -15.03 -10.73
C GLY A 395 -36.03 -14.13 -9.63
N ARG A 396 -36.67 -13.00 -9.33
CA ARG A 396 -36.16 -11.97 -8.41
C ARG A 396 -37.10 -11.69 -7.25
N THR A 397 -36.65 -12.00 -6.04
CA THR A 397 -37.25 -11.51 -4.79
C THR A 397 -36.61 -10.16 -4.47
N ARG A 398 -37.36 -9.06 -4.52
CA ARG A 398 -36.77 -7.71 -4.43
C ARG A 398 -37.58 -6.74 -3.60
N VAL A 399 -36.84 -5.80 -3.02
CA VAL A 399 -37.39 -4.64 -2.30
C VAL A 399 -36.72 -3.38 -2.83
N GLN A 400 -37.54 -2.39 -3.16
CA GLN A 400 -37.09 -1.12 -3.72
C GLN A 400 -37.86 0.07 -3.13
N ILE A 401 -37.32 1.25 -3.37
CA ILE A 401 -38.01 2.52 -3.25
C ILE A 401 -38.26 3.05 -4.65
N ARG A 402 -39.51 3.35 -4.93
CA ARG A 402 -39.92 4.00 -6.18
C ARG A 402 -41.02 5.00 -5.93
N SER A 403 -40.94 6.18 -6.53
CA SER A 403 -41.97 7.22 -6.40
C SER A 403 -42.28 7.57 -4.92
N GLY A 404 -41.25 7.49 -4.05
CA GLY A 404 -41.39 7.76 -2.62
C GLY A 404 -42.08 6.66 -1.79
N LYS A 405 -42.31 5.47 -2.35
CA LYS A 405 -42.91 4.33 -1.68
C LYS A 405 -41.94 3.16 -1.61
N TRP A 406 -41.95 2.45 -0.50
CA TRP A 406 -41.38 1.11 -0.40
C TRP A 406 -42.25 0.17 -1.21
N GLN A 407 -41.62 -0.63 -2.07
CA GLN A 407 -42.28 -1.64 -2.87
C GLN A 407 -41.58 -2.98 -2.68
N ALA A 408 -42.36 -4.06 -2.59
CA ALA A 408 -41.85 -5.42 -2.43
C ALA A 408 -42.61 -6.35 -3.37
N GLY A 409 -41.90 -7.28 -3.99
CA GLY A 409 -42.49 -8.16 -4.99
C GLY A 409 -41.58 -9.31 -5.39
N VAL A 410 -42.16 -10.17 -6.23
CA VAL A 410 -41.50 -11.31 -6.85
C VAL A 410 -41.64 -11.17 -8.36
N ALA A 411 -40.53 -11.09 -9.09
CA ALA A 411 -40.55 -10.90 -10.53
C ALA A 411 -40.02 -12.14 -11.28
N THR A 412 -40.81 -12.65 -12.24
CA THR A 412 -40.37 -13.68 -13.19
C THR A 412 -39.36 -13.14 -14.22
N SER A 413 -38.64 -14.04 -14.92
CA SER A 413 -37.55 -13.68 -15.85
C SER A 413 -37.94 -12.82 -17.04
N SER A 414 -39.23 -12.75 -17.36
CA SER A 414 -39.80 -11.94 -18.43
C SER A 414 -40.15 -10.50 -17.99
N ALA A 415 -40.07 -10.18 -16.70
CA ALA A 415 -40.40 -8.86 -16.18
C ALA A 415 -39.30 -7.83 -16.49
N ALA A 416 -39.70 -6.57 -16.69
CA ALA A 416 -38.76 -5.46 -16.89
C ALA A 416 -37.86 -5.29 -15.66
N TRP A 417 -36.54 -5.18 -15.89
CA TRP A 417 -35.53 -4.97 -14.84
C TRP A 417 -35.90 -3.81 -13.90
N ASN A 418 -36.53 -2.76 -14.43
CA ASN A 418 -37.00 -1.59 -13.70
C ASN A 418 -38.55 -1.53 -13.62
N GLY A 419 -39.22 -2.67 -13.44
CA GLY A 419 -40.67 -2.73 -13.15
C GLY A 419 -41.00 -2.18 -11.76
N ALA A 420 -42.19 -1.58 -11.60
CA ALA A 420 -42.69 -1.20 -10.28
C ALA A 420 -43.22 -2.45 -9.57
N GLU A 421 -43.00 -2.52 -8.26
CA GLU A 421 -43.62 -3.55 -7.42
C GLU A 421 -44.80 -2.96 -6.64
N THR A 422 -45.51 -3.80 -5.91
CA THR A 422 -46.65 -3.36 -5.10
C THR A 422 -46.18 -2.48 -3.94
N ASP A 423 -46.82 -1.33 -3.75
CA ASP A 423 -46.56 -0.43 -2.64
C ASP A 423 -46.89 -1.09 -1.29
N THR A 424 -45.94 -1.06 -0.36
CA THR A 424 -46.10 -1.61 1.00
C THR A 424 -46.01 -0.53 2.08
N ALA A 425 -45.23 0.53 1.88
CA ALA A 425 -45.05 1.59 2.87
C ALA A 425 -44.65 2.92 2.24
N THR A 426 -44.73 4.01 3.01
CA THR A 426 -44.15 5.31 2.59
C THR A 426 -42.69 5.38 3.00
N ARG A 427 -41.81 5.90 2.13
CA ARG A 427 -40.40 6.13 2.47
C ARG A 427 -40.28 7.13 3.61
N GLN A 428 -39.39 6.83 4.56
CA GLN A 428 -38.86 7.79 5.51
C GLN A 428 -37.37 7.98 5.22
N THR A 429 -36.90 9.21 5.22
CA THR A 429 -35.46 9.54 5.09
C THR A 429 -34.90 9.89 6.46
N THR A 430 -33.63 9.60 6.68
CA THR A 430 -32.89 9.91 7.91
C THR A 430 -33.52 9.36 9.19
N VAL A 431 -34.28 8.26 9.09
CA VAL A 431 -34.82 7.50 10.22
C VAL A 431 -34.33 6.05 10.13
N TRP A 432 -33.77 5.52 11.22
CA TRP A 432 -33.45 4.10 11.30
C TRP A 432 -34.73 3.28 11.43
N GLN A 433 -34.86 2.27 10.58
CA GLN A 433 -36.01 1.39 10.49
C GLN A 433 -35.56 -0.06 10.47
N ARG A 434 -36.28 -0.91 11.21
CA ARG A 434 -36.11 -2.36 11.24
C ARG A 434 -37.15 -2.97 10.31
N HIS A 435 -36.74 -3.26 9.09
CA HIS A 435 -37.59 -3.84 8.08
C HIS A 435 -37.53 -5.36 8.14
N VAL A 436 -38.68 -6.04 8.07
CA VAL A 436 -38.74 -7.49 7.83
C VAL A 436 -39.71 -7.74 6.68
N PHE A 437 -39.23 -8.43 5.64
CA PHE A 437 -40.02 -8.85 4.49
C PHE A 437 -40.11 -10.37 4.49
N THR A 438 -41.30 -10.92 4.63
CA THR A 438 -41.54 -12.37 4.53
C THR A 438 -42.13 -12.71 3.18
N PHE A 439 -41.66 -13.78 2.55
CA PHE A 439 -42.14 -14.27 1.26
C PHE A 439 -42.52 -15.74 1.42
N GLU A 440 -43.81 -16.06 1.31
CA GLU A 440 -44.31 -17.42 1.50
C GLU A 440 -45.16 -17.89 0.33
N PRO A 441 -45.04 -19.17 -0.09
CA PRO A 441 -45.97 -19.77 -1.04
C PRO A 441 -47.41 -19.65 -0.54
N PHE A 442 -48.30 -19.18 -1.41
CA PHE A 442 -49.69 -18.95 -1.09
C PHE A 442 -50.60 -19.42 -2.24
N ASP A 443 -51.56 -20.28 -1.94
CA ASP A 443 -52.63 -20.63 -2.88
C ASP A 443 -53.90 -19.91 -2.42
N ALA A 444 -54.37 -18.95 -3.21
CA ALA A 444 -55.62 -18.23 -2.95
C ALA A 444 -56.88 -19.07 -3.27
N GLY A 445 -56.72 -20.35 -3.58
CA GLY A 445 -57.75 -21.24 -4.10
C GLY A 445 -57.86 -21.21 -5.64
N SER A 446 -56.83 -20.71 -6.33
CA SER A 446 -56.77 -20.54 -7.79
C SER A 446 -56.09 -21.72 -8.51
N GLY A 447 -55.38 -22.58 -7.77
CA GLY A 447 -54.57 -23.67 -8.32
C GLY A 447 -53.20 -23.23 -8.83
N ASN A 448 -52.86 -21.94 -8.73
CA ASN A 448 -51.53 -21.40 -8.93
C ASN A 448 -50.87 -21.15 -7.56
N ILE A 449 -49.55 -21.31 -7.49
CA ILE A 449 -48.77 -20.93 -6.30
C ILE A 449 -48.32 -19.48 -6.49
N ASP A 450 -49.00 -18.57 -5.79
CA ASP A 450 -48.65 -17.16 -5.66
C ASP A 450 -47.63 -16.99 -4.51
N THR A 451 -47.09 -15.79 -4.34
CA THR A 451 -46.28 -15.43 -3.17
C THR A 451 -47.02 -14.43 -2.29
N ARG A 452 -47.33 -14.81 -1.04
CA ARG A 452 -47.76 -13.83 -0.04
C ARG A 452 -46.55 -13.12 0.53
N ILE A 453 -46.60 -11.78 0.53
CA ILE A 453 -45.55 -10.91 1.05
C ILE A 453 -46.10 -10.14 2.24
N ARG A 454 -45.43 -10.23 3.39
CA ARG A 454 -45.72 -9.38 4.56
C ARG A 454 -44.53 -8.48 4.83
N HIS A 455 -44.80 -7.21 5.10
CA HIS A 455 -43.79 -6.20 5.40
C HIS A 455 -44.04 -5.69 6.82
N TYR A 456 -43.03 -5.84 7.68
CA TYR A 456 -43.00 -5.30 9.03
C TYR A 456 -42.01 -4.15 9.11
N VAL A 457 -42.38 -3.10 9.86
CA VAL A 457 -41.49 -1.99 10.22
C VAL A 457 -41.52 -1.82 11.72
N ASN A 458 -40.35 -1.88 12.36
CA ASN A 458 -40.17 -1.73 13.81
C ASN A 458 -41.09 -2.68 14.60
N GLY A 459 -41.12 -3.95 14.20
CA GLY A 459 -41.92 -4.99 14.85
C GLY A 459 -43.41 -5.04 14.48
N VAL A 460 -43.91 -4.09 13.69
CA VAL A 460 -45.35 -3.97 13.36
C VAL A 460 -45.60 -4.33 11.90
N GLU A 461 -46.58 -5.20 11.62
CA GLU A 461 -47.02 -5.51 10.25
C GLU A 461 -47.70 -4.28 9.62
N ILE A 462 -47.16 -3.79 8.52
CA ILE A 462 -47.67 -2.60 7.81
C ILE A 462 -48.27 -2.93 6.43
N ALA A 463 -47.94 -4.10 5.87
CA ALA A 463 -48.55 -4.58 4.62
C ALA A 463 -48.61 -6.12 4.59
N ASN A 464 -49.65 -6.62 3.93
CA ASN A 464 -49.88 -8.03 3.63
C ASN A 464 -50.50 -8.12 2.23
N ILE A 465 -49.67 -8.48 1.25
CA ILE A 465 -50.01 -8.44 -0.17
C ILE A 465 -49.78 -9.82 -0.79
N VAL A 466 -50.38 -10.07 -1.95
CA VAL A 466 -50.18 -11.29 -2.73
C VAL A 466 -49.66 -10.90 -4.11
N ASP A 467 -48.51 -11.44 -4.46
CA ASP A 467 -47.90 -11.35 -5.78
C ASP A 467 -48.23 -12.63 -6.56
N ALA A 468 -48.68 -12.48 -7.81
CA ALA A 468 -49.10 -13.61 -8.65
C ALA A 468 -47.92 -14.45 -9.15
N ASP A 469 -46.69 -13.98 -8.95
CA ASP A 469 -45.47 -14.69 -9.31
C ASP A 469 -44.86 -15.43 -8.10
N ALA A 470 -44.22 -16.57 -8.37
CA ALA A 470 -43.44 -17.33 -7.39
C ALA A 470 -42.02 -17.58 -7.91
N THR A 471 -41.04 -17.23 -7.09
CA THR A 471 -39.63 -17.48 -7.40
C THR A 471 -38.80 -17.70 -6.14
N ASN A 472 -37.57 -18.16 -6.34
CA ASN A 472 -36.62 -18.47 -5.28
C ASN A 472 -35.67 -17.28 -5.05
N LEU A 473 -35.11 -17.18 -3.84
CA LEU A 473 -33.96 -16.29 -3.65
C LEU A 473 -32.73 -17.04 -4.17
N GLY A 474 -32.30 -16.70 -5.39
CA GLY A 474 -31.15 -17.34 -6.03
C GLY A 474 -29.85 -16.95 -5.35
N GLY A 475 -29.66 -15.66 -5.04
CA GLY A 475 -28.56 -15.12 -4.24
C GLY A 475 -28.94 -13.77 -3.64
N LEU A 476 -27.99 -12.98 -3.16
CA LEU A 476 -28.28 -11.71 -2.46
C LEU A 476 -27.44 -10.56 -3.00
N ILE A 477 -28.09 -9.49 -3.46
CA ILE A 477 -27.46 -8.18 -3.71
C ILE A 477 -28.08 -7.13 -2.80
N LEU A 478 -27.26 -6.25 -2.25
CA LEU A 478 -27.64 -5.07 -1.48
C LEU A 478 -27.31 -3.80 -2.27
N GLY A 479 -28.21 -2.83 -2.24
CA GLY A 479 -28.03 -1.51 -2.86
C GLY A 479 -28.26 -1.44 -4.38
N SER A 480 -28.45 -2.57 -5.07
CA SER A 480 -28.60 -2.62 -6.54
C SER A 480 -29.45 -3.80 -7.02
N ASN A 481 -29.75 -3.83 -8.33
CA ASN A 481 -30.53 -4.85 -9.03
C ASN A 481 -29.69 -5.47 -10.16
N GLY A 482 -28.86 -6.43 -9.78
CA GLY A 482 -28.29 -7.47 -10.65
C GLY A 482 -27.50 -7.04 -11.90
N GLY A 483 -26.80 -5.90 -11.91
CA GLY A 483 -25.86 -5.54 -12.98
C GLY A 483 -26.31 -4.46 -13.97
N SER A 484 -27.29 -3.62 -13.61
CA SER A 484 -27.80 -2.55 -14.49
C SER A 484 -27.39 -1.14 -14.03
N PRO A 485 -27.21 -0.15 -14.93
CA PRO A 485 -26.97 1.26 -14.56
C PRO A 485 -28.19 1.97 -13.93
N PHE A 486 -29.18 1.23 -13.40
CA PHE A 486 -30.37 1.80 -12.78
C PHE A 486 -30.14 2.14 -11.31
N SER A 487 -30.97 3.06 -10.83
CA SER A 487 -30.85 3.75 -9.54
C SER A 487 -30.53 2.80 -8.37
N ARG A 488 -29.46 3.11 -7.65
CA ARG A 488 -29.04 2.41 -6.43
C ARG A 488 -29.56 3.16 -5.21
N LEU A 489 -29.91 2.44 -4.15
CA LEU A 489 -30.47 3.07 -2.96
C LEU A 489 -29.35 3.70 -2.13
N SER A 490 -29.45 4.99 -1.86
CA SER A 490 -28.63 5.63 -0.84
C SER A 490 -29.22 5.31 0.55
N CYS A 491 -28.49 4.51 1.32
CA CYS A 491 -28.87 4.10 2.68
C CYS A 491 -27.66 3.70 3.53
N ASP A 492 -27.80 3.76 4.85
CA ASP A 492 -26.92 3.05 5.77
C ASP A 492 -27.55 1.72 6.18
N ILE A 493 -26.75 0.66 6.23
CA ILE A 493 -27.17 -0.66 6.70
C ILE A 493 -26.31 -1.04 7.91
N ALA A 494 -26.96 -1.35 9.03
CA ALA A 494 -26.29 -1.80 10.25
C ALA A 494 -26.27 -3.32 10.36
N GLU A 495 -27.36 -3.99 9.95
CA GLU A 495 -27.48 -5.44 10.09
C GLU A 495 -28.45 -6.01 9.06
N VAL A 496 -28.13 -7.20 8.54
CA VAL A 496 -28.95 -7.98 7.61
C VAL A 496 -29.08 -9.40 8.13
N ALA A 497 -30.30 -9.93 8.17
CA ALA A 497 -30.57 -11.33 8.52
C ALA A 497 -31.49 -11.96 7.48
N VAL A 498 -31.11 -13.14 6.98
CA VAL A 498 -31.86 -13.91 5.99
C VAL A 498 -32.26 -15.23 6.62
N PHE A 499 -33.54 -15.59 6.55
CA PHE A 499 -34.11 -16.79 7.15
C PHE A 499 -34.64 -17.71 6.05
N SER A 500 -34.40 -19.03 6.17
CA SER A 500 -34.94 -20.05 5.27
C SER A 500 -36.38 -20.47 5.64
N LYS A 501 -37.12 -19.55 6.27
CA LYS A 501 -38.53 -19.69 6.64
C LYS A 501 -39.26 -18.34 6.69
N THR A 502 -40.58 -18.37 6.76
CA THR A 502 -41.40 -17.21 7.16
C THR A 502 -41.31 -17.00 8.67
N LEU A 503 -40.97 -15.79 9.09
CA LEU A 503 -41.10 -15.39 10.49
C LEU A 503 -42.56 -15.06 10.82
N ASP A 504 -43.02 -15.50 11.99
CA ASP A 504 -44.29 -15.03 12.54
C ASP A 504 -44.14 -13.72 13.33
N ALA A 505 -45.25 -13.11 13.73
CA ALA A 505 -45.25 -11.82 14.43
C ALA A 505 -44.49 -11.85 15.78
N SER A 506 -44.48 -13.00 16.48
CA SER A 506 -43.75 -13.16 17.75
C SER A 506 -42.23 -13.24 17.53
N GLU A 507 -41.82 -13.89 16.45
CA GLU A 507 -40.42 -13.97 16.03
C GLU A 507 -39.91 -12.61 15.54
N VAL A 508 -40.73 -11.88 14.77
CA VAL A 508 -40.43 -10.51 14.35
C VAL A 508 -40.28 -9.58 15.56
N ALA A 509 -41.14 -9.69 16.57
CA ALA A 509 -41.02 -8.88 17.80
C ALA A 509 -39.76 -9.23 18.62
N THR A 510 -39.37 -10.50 18.62
CA THR A 510 -38.12 -10.97 19.27
C THR A 510 -36.90 -10.41 18.56
N LEU A 511 -36.89 -10.44 17.23
CA LEU A 511 -35.86 -9.83 16.39
C LEU A 511 -35.77 -8.31 16.61
N ASP A 512 -36.90 -7.60 16.65
CA ASP A 512 -36.95 -6.16 16.92
C ASP A 512 -36.36 -5.80 18.29
N SER A 513 -36.64 -6.62 19.31
CA SER A 513 -36.12 -6.44 20.67
C SER A 513 -34.61 -6.66 20.73
N ALA A 514 -34.10 -7.68 20.05
CA ALA A 514 -32.66 -7.96 19.96
C ALA A 514 -31.91 -6.81 19.27
N TRP A 515 -32.42 -6.31 18.15
CA TRP A 515 -31.86 -5.14 17.47
C TRP A 515 -31.95 -3.86 18.30
N SER A 516 -33.05 -3.66 19.02
CA SER A 516 -33.19 -2.51 19.92
C SER A 516 -32.15 -2.55 21.04
N SER A 517 -31.87 -3.73 21.60
CA SER A 517 -30.81 -3.92 22.59
C SER A 517 -29.41 -3.64 22.02
N ARG A 518 -29.12 -4.17 20.83
CA ARG A 518 -27.77 -4.11 20.23
C ARG A 518 -27.43 -2.77 19.58
N TRP A 519 -28.41 -2.11 18.95
CA TRP A 519 -28.21 -0.90 18.16
C TRP A 519 -28.84 0.35 18.75
N ASN A 520 -29.80 0.21 19.69
CA ASN A 520 -30.38 1.30 20.48
C ASN A 520 -30.66 2.61 19.69
N ASN A 521 -31.21 2.48 18.48
CA ASN A 521 -31.42 3.54 17.47
C ASN A 521 -30.17 4.42 17.22
N PRO A 522 -29.31 4.05 16.26
CA PRO A 522 -28.06 4.77 16.02
C PRO A 522 -28.29 6.23 15.62
N GLY A 523 -27.57 7.16 16.23
CA GLY A 523 -27.50 8.56 15.86
C GLY A 523 -26.28 8.86 14.98
N PRO A 524 -26.23 10.05 14.33
CA PRO A 524 -25.02 10.50 13.67
C PRO A 524 -23.86 10.57 14.69
N PRO A 525 -22.61 10.28 14.27
CA PRO A 525 -21.47 10.37 15.17
C PRO A 525 -21.27 11.83 15.61
N PRO A 526 -20.74 12.11 16.82
CA PRO A 526 -20.27 13.46 17.13
C PRO A 526 -19.11 13.82 16.18
N PHE A 527 -18.81 15.11 16.07
CA PHE A 527 -17.52 15.46 15.51
C PHE A 527 -16.42 14.83 16.37
N ALA A 528 -15.53 14.10 15.73
CA ALA A 528 -14.37 13.51 16.38
C ALA A 528 -13.17 13.73 15.47
N ALA A 529 -12.00 13.77 16.08
CA ALA A 529 -10.76 13.69 15.35
C ALA A 529 -9.81 12.74 16.06
N ALA A 530 -9.00 12.04 15.29
CA ALA A 530 -7.97 11.17 15.80
C ALA A 530 -6.71 11.36 14.96
N VAL A 531 -5.57 11.32 15.66
CA VAL A 531 -4.26 11.43 15.03
C VAL A 531 -3.53 10.11 15.20
N SER A 532 -2.89 9.67 14.13
CA SER A 532 -2.01 8.51 14.12
C SER A 532 -0.71 8.88 13.42
N GLN A 533 0.34 8.15 13.78
CA GLN A 533 1.65 8.25 13.15
C GLN A 533 2.20 6.86 12.95
N THR A 534 2.88 6.69 11.83
CA THR A 534 3.65 5.48 11.53
C THR A 534 5.13 5.82 11.63
N PRO A 535 5.87 5.28 12.62
CA PRO A 535 7.32 5.45 12.67
C PRO A 535 7.97 4.87 11.41
N ALA A 536 8.90 5.62 10.82
CA ALA A 536 9.60 5.16 9.62
C ALA A 536 10.97 5.83 9.47
N THR A 537 11.90 5.15 8.81
CA THR A 537 13.10 5.81 8.28
C THR A 537 12.76 6.43 6.93
N VAL A 538 13.02 7.72 6.76
CA VAL A 538 12.67 8.49 5.55
C VAL A 538 13.90 9.17 4.95
N ALA A 539 13.87 9.39 3.64
CA ALA A 539 14.93 10.07 2.93
C ALA A 539 14.97 11.57 3.28
N ARG A 540 16.09 12.24 2.99
CA ARG A 540 16.23 13.70 3.17
C ARG A 540 15.62 14.51 2.02
N PHE A 541 14.75 13.90 1.23
CA PHE A 541 14.05 14.47 0.10
C PHE A 541 12.69 13.78 -0.07
N GLY A 542 11.88 14.27 -0.99
CA GLY A 542 10.53 13.78 -1.18
C GLY A 542 9.59 14.31 -0.09
N ARG A 543 8.39 13.76 -0.09
CA ARG A 543 7.35 14.04 0.88
C ARG A 543 7.18 12.82 1.77
N SER A 544 7.13 13.03 3.08
CA SER A 544 6.86 11.98 4.05
C SER A 544 5.72 12.40 4.95
N GLU A 545 4.72 11.53 5.10
CA GLU A 545 3.64 11.73 6.05
C GLU A 545 4.20 11.67 7.46
N LEU A 546 4.07 12.78 8.19
CA LEU A 546 4.49 12.91 9.57
C LEU A 546 3.36 12.52 10.53
N LEU A 547 2.13 12.97 10.24
CA LEU A 547 0.94 12.65 11.01
C LEU A 547 -0.23 12.46 10.05
N HIS A 548 -1.04 11.45 10.32
CA HIS A 548 -2.35 11.26 9.71
C HIS A 548 -3.43 11.77 10.65
N LEU A 549 -4.34 12.59 10.13
CA LEU A 549 -5.48 13.17 10.84
C LEU A 549 -6.76 12.63 10.20
N SER A 550 -7.58 11.97 11.01
CA SER A 550 -8.96 11.66 10.66
C SER A 550 -9.91 12.63 11.33
N VAL A 551 -10.93 13.09 10.61
CA VAL A 551 -11.99 13.97 11.10
C VAL A 551 -13.34 13.38 10.74
N ASP A 552 -14.06 12.87 11.75
CA ASP A 552 -15.41 12.37 11.61
C ASP A 552 -16.39 13.55 11.55
N CYS A 553 -17.16 13.61 10.47
CA CYS A 553 -18.17 14.63 10.21
C CYS A 553 -19.58 14.01 10.33
N PRO A 554 -20.45 14.50 11.24
CA PRO A 554 -21.76 13.91 11.53
C PRO A 554 -22.75 13.88 10.35
N ALA A 555 -22.72 14.92 9.51
CA ALA A 555 -23.69 15.15 8.45
C ALA A 555 -23.06 15.94 7.29
N ALA A 556 -23.43 15.61 6.05
CA ALA A 556 -23.06 16.41 4.88
C ALA A 556 -23.75 17.78 4.95
N GLY A 557 -22.97 18.86 4.76
CA GLY A 557 -23.44 20.25 4.84
C GLY A 557 -22.33 21.24 4.50
N SER A 558 -22.50 22.51 4.85
CA SER A 558 -21.48 23.57 4.68
C SER A 558 -20.33 23.51 5.70
N THR A 559 -20.00 22.30 6.16
CA THR A 559 -18.97 22.03 7.17
C THR A 559 -17.60 22.04 6.49
N THR A 560 -16.65 22.77 7.05
CA THR A 560 -15.30 22.90 6.50
C THR A 560 -14.25 22.72 7.60
N LEU A 561 -13.15 22.04 7.28
CA LEU A 561 -11.92 22.14 8.05
C LEU A 561 -11.29 23.50 7.76
N GLN A 562 -11.15 24.30 8.81
CA GLN A 562 -10.68 25.69 8.72
C GLN A 562 -9.21 25.84 9.14
N LYS A 563 -8.76 25.01 10.09
CA LYS A 563 -7.39 25.09 10.61
C LYS A 563 -6.97 23.81 11.30
N VAL A 564 -5.70 23.44 11.12
CA VAL A 564 -4.98 22.46 11.94
C VAL A 564 -3.82 23.19 12.61
N ARG A 565 -3.83 23.29 13.94
CA ARG A 565 -2.71 23.82 14.72
C ARG A 565 -1.86 22.66 15.21
N LEU A 566 -0.56 22.73 14.97
CA LEU A 566 0.40 21.72 15.41
C LEU A 566 1.62 22.34 16.05
N THR A 567 2.32 21.57 16.87
CA THR A 567 3.59 21.93 17.49
C THR A 567 4.64 20.87 17.13
N LEU A 568 5.71 21.32 16.48
CA LEU A 568 6.86 20.51 16.12
C LEU A 568 7.65 20.11 17.36
N ALA A 569 8.14 18.87 17.39
CA ALA A 569 9.05 18.41 18.42
C ALA A 569 10.39 19.18 18.39
N PRO A 570 11.11 19.28 19.52
CA PRO A 570 12.39 20.00 19.59
C PRO A 570 13.40 19.50 18.55
N GLY A 571 13.91 20.42 17.73
CA GLY A 571 14.90 20.10 16.70
C GLY A 571 14.31 19.86 15.31
N THR A 572 13.06 19.39 15.19
CA THR A 572 12.37 19.14 13.91
C THR A 572 12.42 20.36 12.99
N ARG A 573 12.11 21.55 13.51
CA ARG A 573 12.09 22.81 12.73
C ARG A 573 13.40 23.11 12.01
N ARG A 574 14.55 22.76 12.60
CA ARG A 574 15.86 22.99 11.96
C ARG A 574 16.08 22.07 10.75
N ASN A 575 15.45 20.91 10.76
CA ASN A 575 15.67 19.83 9.81
C ASN A 575 14.65 19.78 8.66
N ILE A 576 13.55 20.54 8.72
CA ILE A 576 12.51 20.54 7.68
C ILE A 576 12.56 21.79 6.79
N GLN A 577 12.32 21.59 5.50
CA GLN A 577 12.20 22.62 4.48
C GLN A 577 10.77 23.17 4.44
N SER A 578 9.76 22.31 4.53
CA SER A 578 8.35 22.71 4.52
C SER A 578 7.44 21.69 5.20
N VAL A 579 6.26 22.16 5.61
CA VAL A 579 5.13 21.37 6.12
C VAL A 579 3.92 21.64 5.22
N HIS A 580 3.19 20.59 4.89
CA HIS A 580 2.03 20.62 4.00
C HIS A 580 0.86 19.92 4.67
N LEU A 581 -0.35 20.47 4.54
CA LEU A 581 -1.60 19.77 4.84
C LEU A 581 -2.18 19.23 3.54
N LEU A 582 -2.35 17.91 3.43
CA LEU A 582 -3.05 17.28 2.31
C LEU A 582 -4.41 16.78 2.78
N GLY A 583 -5.39 16.68 1.87
CA GLY A 583 -6.69 16.09 2.16
C GLY A 583 -7.14 15.16 1.04
N THR A 584 -7.68 14.01 1.41
CA THR A 584 -8.02 12.90 0.50
C THR A 584 -9.49 12.50 0.58
N GLY A 585 -10.30 13.34 1.25
CA GLY A 585 -11.74 13.09 1.44
C GLY A 585 -11.94 11.83 2.27
N LEU A 586 -12.76 10.90 1.78
CA LEU A 586 -13.09 9.65 2.48
C LEU A 586 -12.07 8.52 2.28
N THR A 587 -11.00 8.77 1.51
CA THR A 587 -9.96 7.77 1.24
C THR A 587 -8.69 8.14 1.98
N THR A 588 -7.81 7.17 2.26
CA THR A 588 -6.47 7.42 2.81
C THR A 588 -5.40 7.59 1.74
N VAL A 589 -5.75 7.42 0.46
CA VAL A 589 -4.78 7.38 -0.63
C VAL A 589 -4.46 8.79 -1.13
N THR A 590 -3.23 9.23 -0.91
CA THR A 590 -2.70 10.45 -1.53
C THR A 590 -2.18 10.15 -2.95
N ASN A 591 -2.50 11.01 -3.91
CA ASN A 591 -1.95 10.97 -5.26
C ASN A 591 -0.79 11.99 -5.36
N PRO A 592 0.26 11.78 -6.17
CA PRO A 592 1.29 12.80 -6.41
C PRO A 592 0.79 14.14 -6.96
N SER A 593 -0.44 14.19 -7.48
CA SER A 593 -1.13 15.42 -7.89
C SER A 593 -2.08 16.01 -6.83
N THR A 594 -2.20 15.38 -5.64
CA THR A 594 -3.02 15.89 -4.54
C THR A 594 -2.49 17.25 -4.11
N ALA A 595 -3.31 18.29 -4.33
CA ALA A 595 -2.98 19.65 -3.97
C ALA A 595 -2.86 19.80 -2.45
N SER A 596 -1.95 20.65 -2.00
CA SER A 596 -1.91 21.03 -0.60
C SER A 596 -3.06 21.99 -0.28
N LEU A 597 -3.68 21.75 0.87
CA LEU A 597 -4.70 22.61 1.45
C LEU A 597 -4.08 23.81 2.20
N ALA A 598 -2.85 23.66 2.69
CA ALA A 598 -2.09 24.68 3.40
C ALA A 598 -0.60 24.32 3.44
N ASP A 599 0.27 25.30 3.22
CA ASP A 599 1.73 25.12 3.19
C ASP A 599 2.43 26.09 4.16
N VAL A 600 3.47 25.60 4.83
CA VAL A 600 4.42 26.43 5.60
C VAL A 600 5.83 26.09 5.15
N SER A 601 6.46 27.03 4.44
CA SER A 601 7.85 26.92 4.00
C SER A 601 8.80 27.59 4.99
N LEU A 602 9.93 26.95 5.27
CA LEU A 602 10.98 27.41 6.21
C LEU A 602 10.41 27.91 7.54
N PRO A 603 9.80 27.03 8.35
CA PRO A 603 9.03 27.47 9.52
C PRO A 603 9.88 28.28 10.51
N SER A 604 9.37 29.46 10.88
CA SER A 604 10.04 30.39 11.82
C SER A 604 9.71 30.12 13.29
N SER A 605 8.68 29.31 13.55
CA SER A 605 8.16 28.93 14.87
C SER A 605 7.99 27.42 14.95
N ASP A 606 8.08 26.84 16.15
CA ASP A 606 7.79 25.41 16.37
C ASP A 606 6.28 25.15 16.40
N THR A 607 5.45 26.14 16.74
CA THR A 607 3.99 26.07 16.60
C THR A 607 3.56 26.64 15.26
N LEU A 608 2.79 25.86 14.49
CA LEU A 608 2.33 26.19 13.14
C LEU A 608 0.80 26.17 13.07
N ASP A 609 0.23 27.12 12.32
CA ASP A 609 -1.19 27.17 11.98
C ASP A 609 -1.36 26.87 10.48
N LEU A 610 -1.83 25.65 10.16
CA LEU A 610 -2.19 25.24 8.80
C LEU A 610 -3.64 25.64 8.54
N THR A 611 -3.86 26.85 8.02
CA THR A 611 -5.21 27.40 7.74
C THR A 611 -5.66 27.00 6.34
N CYS A 612 -6.87 26.43 6.24
CA CYS A 612 -7.44 25.97 4.97
C CYS A 612 -8.96 26.24 4.91
N SER A 613 -9.59 25.91 3.79
CA SER A 613 -11.05 25.87 3.67
C SER A 613 -11.46 24.64 2.88
N SER A 614 -11.30 23.47 3.52
CA SER A 614 -11.62 22.18 2.90
C SER A 614 -13.01 21.71 3.31
N SER A 615 -13.90 21.42 2.35
CA SER A 615 -15.23 20.87 2.63
C SER A 615 -15.12 19.47 3.20
N LEU A 616 -15.85 19.20 4.28
CA LEU A 616 -15.93 17.87 4.87
C LEU A 616 -17.12 17.12 4.29
N LEU A 617 -16.86 15.90 3.83
CA LEU A 617 -17.90 14.93 3.47
C LEU A 617 -18.49 14.33 4.74
N GLU A 618 -19.72 13.83 4.68
CA GLU A 618 -20.27 13.05 5.80
C GLU A 618 -19.45 11.78 6.02
N GLY A 619 -19.12 11.47 7.28
CA GLY A 619 -18.25 10.36 7.63
C GLY A 619 -16.81 10.79 7.89
N ARG A 620 -15.89 9.83 7.81
CA ARG A 620 -14.49 10.02 8.18
C ARG A 620 -13.70 10.65 7.03
N ASN A 621 -13.26 11.89 7.24
CA ASN A 621 -12.40 12.59 6.29
C ASN A 621 -10.95 12.43 6.71
N HIS A 622 -10.05 12.27 5.73
CA HIS A 622 -8.65 12.01 5.95
C HIS A 622 -7.78 13.16 5.45
N PHE A 623 -6.78 13.47 6.27
CA PHE A 623 -5.80 14.53 6.05
C PHE A 623 -4.42 14.06 6.48
N SER A 624 -3.39 14.51 5.79
CA SER A 624 -2.01 14.16 6.10
C SER A 624 -1.21 15.44 6.35
N VAL A 625 -0.53 15.52 7.49
CA VAL A 625 0.55 16.47 7.71
C VAL A 625 1.80 15.87 7.09
N VAL A 626 2.24 16.44 5.99
CA VAL A 626 3.37 15.95 5.21
C VAL A 626 4.53 16.92 5.36
N ILE A 627 5.73 16.39 5.55
CA ILE A 627 6.95 17.19 5.63
C ILE A 627 7.87 16.92 4.46
N VAL A 628 8.63 17.95 4.11
CA VAL A 628 9.79 17.85 3.22
C VAL A 628 11.02 18.15 4.06
N PRO A 629 11.92 17.19 4.30
CA PRO A 629 13.17 17.45 5.00
C PRO A 629 14.07 18.41 4.22
N LYS A 630 14.97 19.10 4.92
CA LYS A 630 16.09 19.77 4.26
C LYS A 630 17.05 18.70 3.75
N ARG A 631 17.49 18.87 2.50
CA ARG A 631 18.40 17.96 1.79
C ARG A 631 19.61 17.48 2.60
N ARG A 632 20.10 18.31 3.52
CA ARG A 632 21.32 18.08 4.32
C ARG A 632 21.08 18.11 5.82
N ALA A 633 19.84 17.88 6.25
CA ALA A 633 19.59 17.56 7.64
C ALA A 633 20.42 16.33 8.06
N LEU A 634 20.82 16.27 9.32
CA LEU A 634 21.71 15.22 9.81
C LEU A 634 20.97 13.87 9.78
N LEU A 635 21.58 12.84 9.20
CA LEU A 635 21.08 11.46 9.26
C LEU A 635 20.98 11.01 10.73
N GLY A 636 19.95 10.23 11.06
CA GLY A 636 19.58 9.87 12.42
C GLY A 636 18.77 10.94 13.17
N SER A 637 18.58 12.14 12.60
CA SER A 637 17.68 13.13 13.20
C SER A 637 16.25 12.64 13.16
N THR A 638 15.53 12.83 14.27
CA THR A 638 14.09 12.58 14.34
C THR A 638 13.31 13.81 13.89
N LEU A 639 12.18 13.55 13.23
CA LEU A 639 11.18 14.54 12.82
C LEU A 639 9.87 14.10 13.42
N ASP A 640 9.28 14.97 14.22
CA ASP A 640 8.04 14.67 14.92
C ASP A 640 7.25 15.95 15.25
N ALA A 641 5.95 15.80 15.50
CA ALA A 641 5.02 16.85 15.85
C ALA A 641 3.77 16.28 16.54
N LYS A 642 3.04 17.14 17.25
CA LYS A 642 1.69 16.86 17.74
C LYS A 642 0.67 17.83 17.16
N ILE A 643 -0.57 17.42 16.98
CA ILE A 643 -1.67 18.31 16.59
C ILE A 643 -2.38 18.80 17.85
N ASP A 644 -2.17 20.08 18.18
CA ASP A 644 -2.74 20.69 19.37
C ASP A 644 -4.26 20.85 19.26
N SER A 645 -4.76 21.26 18.09
CA SER A 645 -6.19 21.46 17.88
C SER A 645 -6.57 21.57 16.41
N ILE A 646 -7.84 21.30 16.10
CA ILE A 646 -8.44 21.52 14.79
C ILE A 646 -9.66 22.44 14.91
N THR A 647 -9.88 23.29 13.91
CA THR A 647 -11.05 24.18 13.82
C THR A 647 -11.94 23.70 12.68
N VAL A 648 -13.19 23.37 12.99
CA VAL A 648 -14.18 22.83 12.04
C VAL A 648 -15.46 23.67 12.12
N SER A 649 -15.94 24.17 10.98
CA SER A 649 -17.19 24.92 10.94
C SER A 649 -18.38 24.00 11.23
N GLY A 650 -19.44 24.51 11.87
CA GLY A 650 -20.61 23.69 12.23
C GLY A 650 -20.43 22.81 13.47
N ASN A 651 -19.21 22.61 13.96
CA ASN A 651 -18.99 22.07 15.31
C ASN A 651 -19.41 23.12 16.37
N PRO A 652 -20.32 22.80 17.32
CA PRO A 652 -20.77 23.74 18.35
C PRO A 652 -19.65 24.40 19.16
N SER A 653 -18.55 23.69 19.41
CA SER A 653 -17.39 24.21 20.14
C SER A 653 -16.44 25.04 19.27
N GLY A 654 -16.59 24.99 17.94
CA GLY A 654 -15.71 25.62 16.94
C GLY A 654 -14.31 25.01 16.81
N THR A 655 -13.74 24.54 17.93
CA THR A 655 -12.42 23.89 18.00
C THR A 655 -12.55 22.51 18.67
N MET A 656 -11.71 21.57 18.27
CA MET A 656 -11.60 20.21 18.85
C MET A 656 -10.15 19.86 19.09
N GLU A 657 -9.89 19.13 20.17
CA GLU A 657 -8.63 18.43 20.38
C GLU A 657 -8.78 17.02 19.82
N PRO A 658 -7.87 16.56 18.94
CA PRO A 658 -7.93 15.19 18.47
C PRO A 658 -7.58 14.22 19.59
N THR A 659 -8.22 13.05 19.57
CA THR A 659 -7.76 11.90 20.35
C THR A 659 -6.37 11.50 19.86
N ASN A 660 -5.51 11.08 20.80
CA ASN A 660 -4.12 10.75 20.50
C ASN A 660 -3.37 11.87 19.76
N ALA A 661 -3.57 13.12 20.19
CA ALA A 661 -2.97 14.32 19.60
C ALA A 661 -1.45 14.26 19.40
N ASP A 662 -0.77 13.45 20.21
CA ASP A 662 0.67 13.22 20.24
C ASP A 662 0.92 11.69 20.20
N PRO A 663 0.70 11.05 19.03
CA PRO A 663 0.88 9.61 18.87
C PRO A 663 2.34 9.22 19.14
N ALA A 664 2.57 8.05 19.75
CA ALA A 664 3.93 7.57 19.91
C ALA A 664 4.58 7.24 18.56
N GLY A 665 5.75 7.79 18.29
CA GLY A 665 6.50 7.54 17.07
C GLY A 665 7.42 8.70 16.69
N ALA A 666 8.15 8.54 15.59
CA ALA A 666 8.84 9.62 14.89
C ALA A 666 9.28 9.13 13.51
N LEU A 667 9.47 10.07 12.58
CA LEU A 667 10.26 9.79 11.39
C LEU A 667 11.74 9.96 11.71
N THR A 668 12.59 9.07 11.21
CA THR A 668 14.05 9.19 11.34
C THR A 668 14.67 9.42 9.97
N LEU A 669 15.51 10.44 9.83
CA LEU A 669 16.21 10.68 8.57
C LEU A 669 17.27 9.61 8.32
N GLY A 670 17.21 8.92 7.19
CA GLY A 670 18.15 7.85 6.86
C GLY A 670 18.55 7.82 5.39
N LEU A 671 19.55 6.99 5.09
CA LEU A 671 19.95 6.68 3.71
C LEU A 671 19.01 5.62 3.17
N VAL A 672 17.84 6.07 2.72
CA VAL A 672 16.82 5.23 2.09
C VAL A 672 16.33 5.87 0.79
N PRO A 673 15.84 5.10 -0.18
CA PRO A 673 15.19 5.65 -1.36
C PRO A 673 13.87 6.33 -0.97
N SER A 674 13.48 7.36 -1.72
CA SER A 674 12.10 7.85 -1.72
C SER A 674 11.37 7.33 -2.96
N PHE A 675 10.10 6.95 -2.80
CA PHE A 675 9.26 6.48 -3.90
C PHE A 675 8.03 7.36 -4.08
N THR A 676 7.56 7.49 -5.32
CA THR A 676 6.33 8.20 -5.68
C THR A 676 5.69 7.54 -6.89
N ASP A 677 4.52 6.94 -6.71
CA ASP A 677 3.77 6.30 -7.79
C ASP A 677 3.05 7.34 -8.63
N ILE A 678 3.63 7.72 -9.77
CA ILE A 678 3.12 8.83 -10.58
C ILE A 678 1.88 8.45 -11.40
N ARG A 679 1.73 7.17 -11.77
CA ARG A 679 0.56 6.62 -12.48
C ARG A 679 0.23 5.22 -11.98
N ARG A 680 -1.07 4.90 -11.93
CA ARG A 680 -1.60 3.55 -11.63
C ARG A 680 -2.51 3.06 -12.75
N SER A 681 -2.43 1.78 -13.08
CA SER A 681 -3.38 1.12 -14.00
C SER A 681 -4.83 1.30 -13.53
N GLY A 682 -5.73 1.61 -14.45
CA GLY A 682 -7.13 1.97 -14.19
C GLY A 682 -7.35 3.45 -13.82
N GLN A 683 -6.31 4.21 -13.47
CA GLN A 683 -6.42 5.64 -13.20
C GLN A 683 -6.77 6.40 -14.49
N ASP A 684 -7.66 7.39 -14.40
CA ASP A 684 -8.13 8.20 -15.54
C ASP A 684 -8.73 7.37 -16.70
N ALA A 685 -9.35 6.23 -16.38
CA ALA A 685 -9.94 5.29 -17.35
C ALA A 685 -8.95 4.71 -18.37
N VAL A 686 -7.67 4.64 -18.00
CA VAL A 686 -6.61 4.04 -18.81
C VAL A 686 -6.28 2.66 -18.27
N ASN A 687 -6.26 1.65 -19.14
CA ASN A 687 -5.96 0.29 -18.72
C ASN A 687 -4.55 0.16 -18.11
N THR A 688 -3.51 0.59 -18.83
CA THR A 688 -2.12 0.44 -18.40
C THR A 688 -1.25 1.63 -18.84
N TYR A 689 -0.28 2.03 -18.01
CA TYR A 689 0.78 2.97 -18.36
C TYR A 689 2.11 2.24 -18.48
N ARG A 690 2.91 2.52 -19.52
CA ARG A 690 4.16 1.78 -19.80
C ARG A 690 5.26 2.66 -20.38
N ILE A 691 6.45 2.10 -20.52
CA ILE A 691 7.59 2.66 -21.28
C ILE A 691 8.04 4.06 -20.78
N PRO A 692 8.60 4.14 -19.56
CA PRO A 692 9.00 5.40 -18.94
C PRO A 692 10.24 6.03 -19.58
N GLY A 693 10.21 7.35 -19.72
CA GLY A 693 11.35 8.22 -20.04
C GLY A 693 11.43 9.37 -19.04
N ILE A 694 12.65 9.76 -18.62
CA ILE A 694 12.85 10.90 -17.72
C ILE A 694 14.13 11.67 -18.04
N VAL A 695 14.08 13.00 -17.96
CA VAL A 695 15.24 13.90 -17.94
C VAL A 695 15.08 14.95 -16.84
N SER A 696 16.20 15.51 -16.38
CA SER A 696 16.23 16.73 -15.57
C SER A 696 16.72 17.87 -16.45
N ASP A 697 16.07 19.04 -16.37
CA ASP A 697 16.57 20.25 -17.03
C ASP A 697 17.66 20.95 -16.20
N THR A 698 18.15 22.09 -16.71
CA THR A 698 19.20 22.91 -16.05
C THR A 698 18.74 23.56 -14.74
N HIS A 699 17.43 23.62 -14.49
CA HIS A 699 16.83 24.16 -13.27
C HIS A 699 16.50 23.07 -12.23
N GLY A 700 16.74 21.79 -12.56
CA GLY A 700 16.40 20.65 -11.70
C GLY A 700 14.92 20.24 -11.78
N VAL A 701 14.19 20.70 -12.80
CA VAL A 701 12.83 20.24 -13.09
C VAL A 701 12.92 18.86 -13.75
N LEU A 702 12.13 17.93 -13.23
CA LEU A 702 12.02 16.58 -13.79
C LEU A 702 10.90 16.54 -14.82
N HIS A 703 11.19 15.90 -15.95
CA HIS A 703 10.27 15.75 -17.08
C HIS A 703 10.09 14.26 -17.38
N ALA A 704 8.89 13.73 -17.12
CA ALA A 704 8.55 12.32 -17.28
C ALA A 704 7.62 12.12 -18.48
N VAL A 705 7.88 11.08 -19.27
CA VAL A 705 7.02 10.60 -20.37
C VAL A 705 6.77 9.11 -20.25
N PHE A 706 5.65 8.64 -20.80
CA PHE A 706 5.23 7.24 -20.80
C PHE A 706 4.09 7.00 -21.81
N ASP A 707 3.87 5.77 -22.21
CA ASP A 707 2.67 5.35 -22.95
C ASP A 707 1.42 5.47 -22.08
N ILE A 708 0.33 5.94 -22.68
CA ILE A 708 -1.04 5.88 -22.17
C ILE A 708 -1.78 4.81 -22.97
N ARG A 709 -1.92 3.58 -22.45
CA ARG A 709 -2.56 2.47 -23.16
C ARG A 709 -4.01 2.31 -22.69
N TYR A 710 -4.95 2.90 -23.43
CA TYR A 710 -6.35 3.04 -22.98
C TYR A 710 -7.06 1.70 -22.83
N ASP A 711 -6.98 0.83 -23.85
CA ASP A 711 -7.87 -0.34 -23.96
C ASP A 711 -7.28 -1.61 -23.32
N SER A 712 -5.96 -1.77 -23.34
CA SER A 712 -5.26 -2.96 -22.83
C SER A 712 -3.78 -2.67 -22.60
N SER A 713 -3.03 -3.62 -22.05
CA SER A 713 -1.58 -3.55 -21.91
C SER A 713 -0.80 -3.81 -23.22
N ALA A 714 -1.47 -4.03 -24.36
CA ALA A 714 -0.84 -4.40 -25.63
C ALA A 714 0.10 -3.31 -26.18
N ASP A 715 1.12 -3.73 -26.93
CA ASP A 715 1.98 -2.83 -27.71
C ASP A 715 1.24 -2.33 -28.97
N LEU A 716 1.82 -1.34 -29.67
CA LEU A 716 1.31 -0.86 -30.95
C LEU A 716 1.21 -2.00 -32.01
N PRO A 717 0.21 -1.99 -32.92
CA PRO A 717 -0.83 -0.97 -33.07
C PRO A 717 -1.96 -1.14 -32.04
N ALA A 718 -2.33 -0.05 -31.39
CA ALA A 718 -3.42 0.03 -30.42
C ALA A 718 -3.81 1.50 -30.22
N ASN A 719 -4.85 1.76 -29.42
CA ASN A 719 -5.16 3.11 -28.93
C ASN A 719 -4.17 3.48 -27.81
N VAL A 720 -3.10 4.18 -28.19
CA VAL A 720 -1.97 4.53 -27.32
C VAL A 720 -1.53 5.96 -27.60
N ASP A 721 -1.35 6.76 -26.55
CA ASP A 721 -0.80 8.11 -26.65
C ASP A 721 0.51 8.23 -25.85
N VAL A 722 1.23 9.35 -26.03
CA VAL A 722 2.36 9.71 -25.17
C VAL A 722 1.91 10.69 -24.09
N GLY A 723 1.97 10.23 -22.85
CA GLY A 723 1.73 11.01 -21.65
C GLY A 723 2.96 11.77 -21.17
N TYR A 724 2.72 12.87 -20.47
CA TYR A 724 3.74 13.73 -19.89
C TYR A 724 3.32 14.24 -18.52
N MET A 725 4.26 14.25 -17.58
CA MET A 725 4.15 14.85 -16.25
C MET A 725 5.46 15.55 -15.88
N ARG A 726 5.41 16.61 -15.09
CA ARG A 726 6.62 17.30 -14.61
C ARG A 726 6.63 17.53 -13.10
N SER A 727 7.82 17.60 -12.51
CA SER A 727 8.03 17.89 -11.10
C SER A 727 9.05 19.02 -10.91
N THR A 728 8.72 20.01 -10.10
CA THR A 728 9.60 21.15 -9.77
C THR A 728 10.18 21.08 -8.37
N ASP A 729 9.92 19.99 -7.64
CA ASP A 729 10.34 19.78 -6.25
C ASP A 729 11.17 18.50 -6.08
N GLY A 730 11.85 18.08 -7.16
CA GLY A 730 12.73 16.91 -7.17
C GLY A 730 11.99 15.58 -7.02
N GLY A 731 10.77 15.52 -7.54
CA GLY A 731 9.96 14.31 -7.72
C GLY A 731 8.94 14.07 -6.61
N ALA A 732 8.79 15.00 -5.66
CA ALA A 732 7.88 14.85 -4.53
C ALA A 732 6.41 15.08 -4.93
N THR A 733 6.17 15.97 -5.88
CA THR A 733 4.87 16.15 -6.55
C THR A 733 5.02 16.22 -8.05
N TRP A 734 3.93 15.91 -8.73
CA TRP A 734 3.88 15.89 -10.19
C TRP A 734 2.67 16.64 -10.70
N SER A 735 2.84 17.37 -11.81
CA SER A 735 1.75 18.03 -12.52
C SER A 735 0.71 17.01 -12.96
N PRO A 736 -0.56 17.42 -13.19
CA PRO A 736 -1.52 16.59 -13.90
C PRO A 736 -0.94 16.07 -15.24
N MET A 737 -1.35 14.86 -15.61
CA MET A 737 -0.93 14.22 -16.86
C MET A 737 -1.44 15.01 -18.08
N LYS A 738 -0.59 15.17 -19.09
CA LYS A 738 -0.95 15.70 -20.41
C LYS A 738 -0.66 14.65 -21.47
N ALA A 739 -1.57 14.43 -22.42
CA ALA A 739 -1.23 13.75 -23.67
C ALA A 739 -0.51 14.77 -24.58
N ILE A 740 0.75 14.51 -24.91
CA ILE A 740 1.61 15.42 -25.71
C ILE A 740 1.73 14.98 -27.17
N MET A 741 1.40 13.72 -27.46
CA MET A 741 1.15 13.20 -28.80
C MET A 741 -0.07 12.29 -28.70
N ASP A 742 -1.14 12.68 -29.39
CA ASP A 742 -2.44 12.00 -29.45
C ASP A 742 -2.94 12.12 -30.90
N PHE A 743 -3.17 10.97 -31.53
CA PHE A 743 -3.70 10.89 -32.89
C PHE A 743 -5.08 10.23 -32.84
N ASP A 744 -6.06 10.85 -33.50
CA ASP A 744 -7.46 10.41 -33.46
C ASP A 744 -7.62 8.92 -33.83
N ALA A 745 -7.94 8.11 -32.83
CA ALA A 745 -8.14 6.67 -32.96
C ALA A 745 -9.32 6.31 -33.89
N SER A 746 -10.26 7.23 -34.11
CA SER A 746 -11.47 7.01 -34.91
C SER A 746 -11.26 7.11 -36.43
N ILE A 747 -10.06 7.52 -36.87
CA ILE A 747 -9.76 7.64 -38.30
C ILE A 747 -9.87 6.26 -38.99
N PRO A 748 -10.62 6.15 -40.11
CA PRO A 748 -10.75 4.88 -40.83
C PRO A 748 -9.40 4.28 -41.25
N GLY A 749 -9.19 3.00 -40.92
CA GLY A 749 -7.98 2.26 -41.25
C GLY A 749 -6.83 2.42 -40.26
N SER A 750 -7.01 3.18 -39.17
CA SER A 750 -5.94 3.52 -38.23
C SER A 750 -5.53 2.41 -37.26
N SER A 751 -6.36 1.39 -37.04
CA SER A 751 -6.12 0.35 -36.02
C SER A 751 -5.76 0.92 -34.63
N GLY A 752 -6.46 1.98 -34.20
CA GLY A 752 -6.21 2.69 -32.94
C GLY A 752 -5.32 3.92 -33.07
N ASN A 753 -4.65 4.09 -34.21
CA ASN A 753 -3.82 5.25 -34.57
C ASN A 753 -2.67 5.58 -33.58
N GLY A 754 -2.28 4.64 -32.72
CA GLY A 754 -1.46 4.97 -31.56
C GLY A 754 -0.05 5.45 -31.85
N VAL A 755 0.48 6.22 -30.90
CA VAL A 755 1.83 6.74 -30.82
C VAL A 755 2.44 6.40 -29.45
N GLY A 756 3.61 5.77 -29.43
CA GLY A 756 4.19 5.24 -28.19
C GLY A 756 5.68 4.95 -28.26
N ASP A 757 6.17 4.23 -27.26
CA ASP A 757 7.57 3.95 -26.96
C ASP A 757 8.43 5.23 -26.77
N PRO A 758 8.01 6.21 -25.96
CA PRO A 758 8.62 7.53 -25.97
C PRO A 758 10.09 7.54 -25.51
N CYS A 759 10.85 8.46 -26.10
CA CYS A 759 12.23 8.78 -25.70
C CYS A 759 12.35 10.29 -25.52
N ILE A 760 12.72 10.75 -24.32
CA ILE A 760 12.82 12.17 -23.98
C ILE A 760 14.28 12.64 -23.92
N LEU A 761 14.55 13.86 -24.38
CA LEU A 761 15.88 14.48 -24.40
C LEU A 761 15.77 15.94 -23.97
N HIS A 762 16.76 16.44 -23.25
CA HIS A 762 16.95 17.87 -22.96
C HIS A 762 18.15 18.40 -23.73
N ASP A 763 17.96 19.50 -24.45
CA ASP A 763 19.03 20.28 -25.05
C ASP A 763 19.47 21.39 -24.07
N PRO A 764 20.63 21.27 -23.41
CA PRO A 764 21.08 22.24 -22.42
C PRO A 764 21.52 23.58 -23.01
N VAL A 765 21.70 23.68 -24.33
CA VAL A 765 22.11 24.93 -25.01
C VAL A 765 20.89 25.81 -25.27
N THR A 766 19.78 25.22 -25.72
CA THR A 766 18.56 25.96 -26.04
C THR A 766 17.48 25.88 -24.97
N ASP A 767 17.70 25.03 -23.95
CA ASP A 767 16.71 24.65 -22.92
C ASP A 767 15.43 24.01 -23.52
N THR A 768 15.55 23.46 -24.72
CA THR A 768 14.44 22.76 -25.41
C THR A 768 14.34 21.33 -24.92
N ILE A 769 13.12 20.86 -24.66
CA ILE A 769 12.83 19.45 -24.36
C ILE A 769 12.24 18.83 -25.62
N TRP A 770 12.79 17.69 -26.03
CA TRP A 770 12.35 16.92 -27.19
C TRP A 770 11.82 15.56 -26.77
N VAL A 771 10.75 15.09 -27.40
CA VAL A 771 10.22 13.73 -27.21
C VAL A 771 10.02 13.08 -28.57
N ALA A 772 10.66 11.93 -28.78
CA ALA A 772 10.50 11.05 -29.92
C ALA A 772 9.52 9.92 -29.61
N ALA A 773 8.71 9.50 -30.59
CA ALA A 773 7.82 8.36 -30.48
C ALA A 773 7.58 7.66 -31.84
N LEU A 774 7.10 6.42 -31.77
CA LEU A 774 6.68 5.64 -32.94
C LEU A 774 5.17 5.80 -33.12
N TRP A 775 4.75 6.42 -34.22
CA TRP A 775 3.34 6.49 -34.62
C TRP A 775 2.99 5.38 -35.62
N SER A 776 1.92 4.63 -35.33
CA SER A 776 1.39 3.56 -36.18
C SER A 776 0.01 3.93 -36.73
N PHE A 777 -0.03 4.37 -37.99
CA PHE A 777 -1.29 4.47 -38.74
C PHE A 777 -1.62 3.09 -39.35
N GLY A 778 -2.68 2.43 -38.87
CA GLY A 778 -2.98 1.04 -39.25
C GLY A 778 -2.02 0.06 -38.58
N ASN A 779 -1.83 -1.13 -39.18
CA ASN A 779 -0.87 -2.11 -38.68
C ASN A 779 0.54 -1.82 -39.22
N HIS A 780 1.13 -0.68 -38.83
CA HIS A 780 2.48 -0.28 -39.24
C HIS A 780 3.43 -0.08 -38.04
N ALA A 781 3.16 -0.79 -36.94
CA ALA A 781 4.08 -0.92 -35.81
C ALA A 781 5.09 -2.08 -36.04
N TYR A 782 5.63 -2.65 -34.96
CA TYR A 782 6.77 -3.58 -35.00
C TYR A 782 6.63 -4.71 -36.04
N ASN A 783 5.49 -5.41 -36.10
CA ASN A 783 5.29 -6.56 -36.98
C ASN A 783 4.76 -6.21 -38.38
N GLY A 784 3.93 -5.17 -38.50
CA GLY A 784 3.22 -4.85 -39.74
C GLY A 784 3.84 -3.72 -40.58
N SER A 785 4.86 -3.04 -40.07
CA SER A 785 5.58 -2.00 -40.80
C SER A 785 6.32 -2.55 -42.03
N GLY A 786 6.20 -1.86 -43.17
CA GLY A 786 6.77 -2.22 -44.46
C GLY A 786 7.80 -1.23 -44.99
N ALA A 787 8.23 -1.44 -46.24
CA ALA A 787 9.11 -0.53 -46.97
C ALA A 787 8.36 0.75 -47.41
N GLY A 788 9.08 1.84 -47.62
CA GLY A 788 8.52 3.17 -47.88
C GLY A 788 8.61 4.10 -46.68
N THR A 789 8.10 5.32 -46.82
CA THR A 789 8.06 6.36 -45.77
C THR A 789 6.64 6.90 -45.55
N ALA A 790 5.68 6.56 -46.41
CA ALA A 790 4.31 7.02 -46.22
C ALA A 790 3.65 6.35 -45.01
N ILE A 791 2.72 7.06 -44.36
CA ILE A 791 1.97 6.58 -43.18
C ILE A 791 1.19 5.29 -43.46
N THR A 792 0.85 5.01 -44.72
CA THR A 792 0.13 3.79 -45.17
C THR A 792 1.07 2.65 -45.55
N GLN A 793 2.37 2.79 -45.30
CA GLN A 793 3.40 1.83 -45.69
C GLN A 793 4.28 1.39 -44.52
N SER A 794 4.63 2.33 -43.63
CA SER A 794 5.60 2.12 -42.56
C SER A 794 5.23 2.94 -41.32
N GLY A 795 5.71 2.50 -40.16
CA GLY A 795 5.63 3.27 -38.92
C GLY A 795 6.41 4.57 -39.03
N GLN A 796 5.95 5.58 -38.30
CA GLN A 796 6.45 6.95 -38.42
C GLN A 796 7.26 7.34 -37.19
N TYR A 797 8.47 7.84 -37.42
CA TYR A 797 9.32 8.46 -36.40
C TYR A 797 8.88 9.91 -36.25
N VAL A 798 8.17 10.21 -35.16
CA VAL A 798 7.62 11.54 -34.89
C VAL A 798 8.26 12.16 -33.65
N LEU A 799 8.38 13.49 -33.66
CA LEU A 799 8.90 14.28 -32.56
C LEU A 799 7.83 15.28 -32.08
N THR A 800 7.91 15.69 -30.82
CA THR A 800 7.33 16.94 -30.32
C THR A 800 8.36 17.64 -29.44
N LYS A 801 8.21 18.96 -29.27
CA LYS A 801 9.11 19.75 -28.43
C LYS A 801 8.40 20.76 -27.55
N SER A 802 9.06 21.10 -26.46
CA SER A 802 8.70 22.21 -25.57
C SER A 802 9.87 23.17 -25.43
N THR A 803 9.59 24.48 -25.50
CA THR A 803 10.56 25.57 -25.33
C THR A 803 10.21 26.46 -24.14
N ASP A 804 9.36 25.98 -23.22
CA ASP A 804 8.82 26.75 -22.10
C ASP A 804 8.84 25.94 -20.79
N GLY A 805 9.84 25.06 -20.62
CA GLY A 805 9.97 24.20 -19.45
C GLY A 805 8.90 23.12 -19.37
N GLY A 806 8.42 22.64 -20.53
CA GLY A 806 7.43 21.56 -20.61
C GLY A 806 6.01 21.98 -20.22
N ASN A 807 5.69 23.28 -20.34
CA ASN A 807 4.32 23.77 -20.11
C ASN A 807 3.44 23.54 -21.34
N THR A 808 3.96 23.78 -22.53
CA THR A 808 3.29 23.54 -23.81
C THR A 808 4.17 22.73 -24.75
N TRP A 809 3.54 22.06 -25.71
CA TRP A 809 4.16 21.14 -26.66
C TRP A 809 3.75 21.47 -28.09
N SER A 810 4.66 21.34 -29.04
CA SER A 810 4.37 21.56 -30.45
C SER A 810 3.47 20.45 -31.02
N ALA A 811 2.84 20.72 -32.17
CA ALA A 811 2.27 19.66 -32.98
C ALA A 811 3.37 18.63 -33.38
N PRO A 812 3.01 17.34 -33.64
CA PRO A 812 3.97 16.34 -34.06
C PRO A 812 4.73 16.72 -35.34
N ILE A 813 6.04 16.51 -35.31
CA ILE A 813 7.00 16.74 -36.40
C ILE A 813 7.40 15.36 -36.93
N ASN A 814 7.02 15.04 -38.16
CA ASN A 814 7.33 13.73 -38.74
C ASN A 814 8.66 13.78 -39.51
N ILE A 815 9.66 13.08 -38.99
CA ILE A 815 11.03 13.04 -39.54
C ILE A 815 11.33 11.72 -40.26
N THR A 816 10.34 10.85 -40.46
CA THR A 816 10.53 9.50 -41.04
C THR A 816 11.26 9.53 -42.38
N ALA A 817 10.94 10.49 -43.24
CA ALA A 817 11.59 10.63 -44.55
C ALA A 817 13.05 11.10 -44.45
N GLU A 818 13.41 11.80 -43.37
CA GLU A 818 14.77 12.29 -43.12
C GLU A 818 15.66 11.18 -42.55
N VAL A 819 15.12 10.36 -41.64
CA VAL A 819 15.93 9.42 -40.84
C VAL A 819 15.86 7.96 -41.30
N LYS A 820 15.01 7.64 -42.27
CA LYS A 820 14.93 6.30 -42.85
C LYS A 820 15.91 6.16 -44.01
N ASP A 821 17.17 5.94 -43.67
CA ASP A 821 18.33 5.93 -44.60
C ASP A 821 18.17 4.94 -45.78
N ASP A 822 17.56 3.77 -45.55
CA ASP A 822 17.15 2.85 -46.61
C ASP A 822 15.63 2.72 -46.68
N ILE A 823 15.07 3.07 -47.85
CA ILE A 823 13.65 2.99 -48.13
C ILE A 823 13.09 1.56 -48.02
N ASN A 824 13.93 0.53 -48.18
CA ASN A 824 13.55 -0.88 -48.07
C ASN A 824 13.51 -1.40 -46.64
N TRP A 825 14.03 -0.65 -45.67
CA TRP A 825 13.86 -1.01 -44.26
C TRP A 825 12.39 -1.08 -43.89
N ARG A 826 12.07 -1.98 -42.98
CA ARG A 826 10.69 -2.15 -42.52
C ARG A 826 10.30 -1.10 -41.51
N LEU A 827 11.23 -0.63 -40.68
CA LEU A 827 10.92 0.28 -39.58
C LEU A 827 12.18 1.00 -39.10
N VAL A 828 12.06 2.25 -38.65
CA VAL A 828 13.06 2.97 -37.85
C VAL A 828 12.33 3.75 -36.77
N PHE A 829 12.78 3.63 -35.52
CA PHE A 829 12.21 4.35 -34.38
C PHE A 829 13.20 4.43 -33.22
N GLN A 830 12.90 5.28 -32.24
CA GLN A 830 13.69 5.49 -31.04
C GLN A 830 13.84 4.23 -30.18
N GLY A 831 14.94 4.17 -29.43
CA GLY A 831 15.06 3.34 -28.23
C GLY A 831 14.32 4.05 -27.09
N PRO A 832 13.36 3.40 -26.41
CA PRO A 832 12.58 4.05 -25.37
C PRO A 832 13.41 4.40 -24.13
N GLY A 833 13.03 5.48 -23.45
CA GLY A 833 13.72 5.99 -22.27
C GLY A 833 14.16 7.43 -22.46
N HIS A 834 15.47 7.65 -22.62
CA HIS A 834 16.03 9.00 -22.77
C HIS A 834 17.10 9.07 -23.87
N GLY A 835 17.19 10.25 -24.49
CA GLY A 835 18.34 10.68 -25.29
C GLY A 835 19.25 11.60 -24.47
N PHE A 836 20.30 12.12 -25.10
CA PHE A 836 21.25 13.02 -24.47
C PHE A 836 21.83 14.01 -25.48
N ALA A 837 22.32 15.15 -24.97
CA ALA A 837 23.17 16.05 -25.73
C ALA A 837 24.63 15.69 -25.48
N MET A 838 25.40 15.51 -26.55
CA MET A 838 26.85 15.40 -26.48
C MET A 838 27.46 16.74 -26.04
N ARG A 839 28.67 16.72 -25.48
CA ARG A 839 29.41 17.94 -25.06
C ARG A 839 29.62 18.95 -26.18
N ASN A 840 29.64 18.50 -27.44
CA ASN A 840 29.75 19.38 -28.60
C ASN A 840 28.41 20.00 -29.06
N GLY A 841 27.30 19.72 -28.38
CA GLY A 841 25.96 20.20 -28.70
C GLY A 841 25.13 19.28 -29.61
N THR A 842 25.69 18.16 -30.09
CA THR A 842 24.94 17.20 -30.91
C THR A 842 23.89 16.49 -30.07
N LEU A 843 22.61 16.58 -30.46
CA LEU A 843 21.50 15.87 -29.82
C LEU A 843 21.43 14.45 -30.36
N VAL A 844 21.29 13.46 -29.49
CA VAL A 844 21.28 12.04 -29.86
C VAL A 844 20.08 11.33 -29.23
N PHE A 845 19.21 10.79 -30.09
CA PHE A 845 18.25 9.76 -29.72
C PHE A 845 18.84 8.38 -30.03
N PRO A 846 19.17 7.56 -29.01
CA PRO A 846 19.38 6.14 -29.18
C PRO A 846 18.20 5.55 -29.98
N SER A 847 18.47 4.76 -31.01
CA SER A 847 17.44 4.35 -31.98
C SER A 847 17.67 2.92 -32.48
N GLN A 848 16.70 2.39 -33.22
CA GLN A 848 16.73 1.05 -33.76
C GLN A 848 16.02 1.01 -35.11
N TYR A 849 16.44 0.10 -35.97
CA TYR A 849 15.79 -0.13 -37.25
C TYR A 849 15.63 -1.62 -37.52
N ARG A 850 14.63 -1.95 -38.32
CA ARG A 850 14.42 -3.28 -38.89
C ARG A 850 14.75 -3.22 -40.37
N ASP A 851 15.77 -3.96 -40.78
CA ASP A 851 16.17 -4.01 -42.18
C ASP A 851 15.11 -4.73 -43.06
N ALA A 852 15.35 -4.81 -44.37
CA ALA A 852 14.42 -5.44 -45.31
C ALA A 852 14.13 -6.93 -44.97
N SER A 853 15.11 -7.63 -44.38
CA SER A 853 14.96 -9.02 -43.90
C SER A 853 14.11 -9.12 -42.64
N GLY A 854 13.86 -7.99 -41.96
CA GLY A 854 13.16 -7.92 -40.68
C GLY A 854 14.08 -8.07 -39.46
N THR A 855 15.40 -8.09 -39.68
CA THR A 855 16.42 -8.16 -38.63
C THR A 855 16.53 -6.79 -37.96
N VAL A 856 16.44 -6.77 -36.63
CA VAL A 856 16.54 -5.54 -35.83
C VAL A 856 17.98 -5.26 -35.40
N ARG A 857 18.37 -3.99 -35.45
CA ARG A 857 19.70 -3.51 -35.06
C ARG A 857 19.61 -2.14 -34.40
N THR A 858 20.48 -1.91 -33.43
CA THR A 858 20.70 -0.61 -32.80
C THR A 858 21.40 0.38 -33.75
N CYS A 859 20.99 1.63 -33.69
CA CYS A 859 21.57 2.79 -34.33
C CYS A 859 21.34 4.04 -33.45
N SER A 860 21.48 5.23 -34.02
CA SER A 860 21.06 6.48 -33.41
C SER A 860 20.40 7.38 -34.45
N VAL A 861 19.51 8.26 -34.02
CA VAL A 861 19.05 9.41 -34.80
C VAL A 861 19.57 10.65 -34.10
N PHE A 862 20.14 11.59 -34.84
CA PHE A 862 20.85 12.71 -34.24
C PHE A 862 20.57 14.03 -34.96
N SER A 863 20.84 15.13 -34.26
CA SER A 863 20.81 16.49 -34.80
C SER A 863 22.05 17.24 -34.35
N SER A 864 22.72 17.91 -35.29
CA SER A 864 23.90 18.75 -35.03
C SER A 864 23.58 20.25 -34.98
N ASP A 865 22.30 20.60 -35.16
CA ASP A 865 21.80 21.96 -35.30
C ASP A 865 20.62 22.25 -34.35
N HIS A 866 20.66 21.64 -33.17
CA HIS A 866 19.67 21.82 -32.09
C HIS A 866 18.22 21.46 -32.52
N GLY A 867 18.08 20.42 -33.34
CA GLY A 867 16.81 19.84 -33.76
C GLY A 867 16.16 20.53 -34.97
N ALA A 868 16.90 21.35 -35.71
CA ALA A 868 16.40 21.93 -36.96
C ALA A 868 16.38 20.89 -38.09
N THR A 869 17.35 19.99 -38.15
CA THR A 869 17.38 18.80 -39.02
C THR A 869 17.80 17.56 -38.24
N TRP A 870 17.33 16.39 -38.69
CA TRP A 870 17.65 15.09 -38.10
C TRP A 870 18.19 14.13 -39.16
N ASP A 871 19.21 13.35 -38.81
CA ASP A 871 19.84 12.37 -39.71
C ASP A 871 20.01 11.02 -39.00
N PHE A 872 20.10 9.97 -39.81
CA PHE A 872 20.42 8.62 -39.37
C PHE A 872 21.92 8.51 -39.05
N GLY A 873 22.24 8.09 -37.84
CA GLY A 873 23.60 7.73 -37.44
C GLY A 873 23.94 6.29 -37.81
N SER A 874 25.22 6.00 -37.99
CA SER A 874 25.71 4.66 -38.34
C SER A 874 25.20 3.57 -37.38
N SER A 875 24.84 2.40 -37.91
CA SER A 875 24.32 1.29 -37.10
C SER A 875 25.40 0.30 -36.65
N VAL A 876 25.07 -0.50 -35.64
CA VAL A 876 25.93 -1.62 -35.24
C VAL A 876 26.21 -2.54 -36.44
N PRO A 877 27.44 -3.07 -36.59
CA PRO A 877 27.82 -3.86 -37.76
C PRO A 877 26.85 -5.01 -38.02
N THR A 878 26.54 -5.29 -39.29
CA THR A 878 25.57 -6.33 -39.66
C THR A 878 25.99 -7.76 -39.28
N SER A 879 27.28 -7.96 -39.00
CA SER A 879 27.84 -9.19 -38.42
C SER A 879 27.51 -9.39 -36.94
N SER A 880 27.05 -8.34 -36.25
CA SER A 880 26.66 -8.40 -34.84
C SER A 880 25.33 -9.15 -34.65
N PRO A 881 25.11 -9.79 -33.48
CA PRO A 881 23.80 -10.33 -33.12
C PRO A 881 22.72 -9.25 -33.13
N GLN A 882 21.45 -9.66 -33.20
CA GLN A 882 20.33 -8.71 -33.15
C GLN A 882 20.35 -7.92 -31.85
N THR A 883 20.10 -6.64 -31.99
CA THR A 883 20.00 -5.66 -30.90
C THR A 883 18.83 -4.74 -31.20
N ASN A 884 18.09 -4.32 -30.18
CA ASN A 884 16.91 -3.48 -30.38
C ASN A 884 16.93 -2.27 -29.43
N GLU A 885 16.10 -2.25 -28.40
CA GLU A 885 15.99 -1.14 -27.44
C GLU A 885 17.35 -0.84 -26.80
N ASN A 886 17.72 0.43 -26.80
CA ASN A 886 19.03 0.88 -26.37
C ASN A 886 18.99 2.27 -25.74
N THR A 887 19.99 2.52 -24.90
CA THR A 887 20.31 3.82 -24.31
C THR A 887 21.81 4.03 -24.44
N ALA A 888 22.29 5.28 -24.35
CA ALA A 888 23.70 5.57 -24.47
C ALA A 888 24.10 6.80 -23.65
N CYS A 889 25.40 6.88 -23.33
CA CYS A 889 26.01 8.03 -22.68
C CYS A 889 27.37 8.35 -23.30
N GLU A 890 27.80 9.60 -23.17
CA GLU A 890 29.14 10.05 -23.57
C GLU A 890 30.16 9.80 -22.46
N LEU A 891 31.31 9.27 -22.84
CA LEU A 891 32.46 8.99 -21.98
C LEU A 891 33.42 10.19 -21.95
N ASP A 892 34.27 10.29 -20.94
CA ASP A 892 35.29 11.34 -20.80
C ASP A 892 36.37 11.28 -21.89
N ASP A 893 36.55 10.14 -22.54
CA ASP A 893 37.45 9.99 -23.69
C ASP A 893 36.80 10.35 -25.04
N GLY A 894 35.55 10.83 -25.01
CA GLY A 894 34.79 11.25 -26.19
C GLY A 894 34.08 10.13 -26.94
N ARG A 895 34.25 8.86 -26.54
CA ARG A 895 33.44 7.76 -27.08
C ARG A 895 32.05 7.74 -26.46
N LEU A 896 31.12 7.03 -27.08
CA LEU A 896 29.79 6.73 -26.52
C LEU A 896 29.73 5.27 -26.08
N LEU A 897 29.10 5.00 -24.94
CA LEU A 897 28.79 3.64 -24.48
C LEU A 897 27.31 3.35 -24.71
N PHE A 898 27.00 2.40 -25.58
CA PHE A 898 25.65 1.92 -25.84
C PHE A 898 25.34 0.69 -24.98
N SER A 899 24.22 0.72 -24.26
CA SER A 899 23.61 -0.45 -23.63
C SER A 899 22.45 -0.93 -24.51
N MET A 900 22.46 -2.21 -24.87
CA MET A 900 21.56 -2.75 -25.89
C MET A 900 20.87 -4.03 -25.40
N ARG A 901 19.56 -4.09 -25.58
CA ARG A 901 18.76 -5.31 -25.44
C ARG A 901 19.04 -6.24 -26.62
N THR A 902 19.11 -7.55 -26.36
CA THR A 902 19.35 -8.57 -27.39
C THR A 902 18.16 -9.54 -27.50
N PRO A 903 17.25 -9.36 -28.49
CA PRO A 903 16.01 -10.12 -28.57
C PRO A 903 16.17 -11.56 -29.06
N SER A 904 17.28 -11.90 -29.71
CA SER A 904 17.62 -13.29 -30.06
C SER A 904 18.82 -13.80 -29.26
N GLY A 905 18.69 -15.00 -28.69
CA GLY A 905 19.79 -15.78 -28.12
C GLY A 905 19.76 -16.08 -26.63
N SER A 906 18.77 -15.63 -25.84
CA SER A 906 18.60 -15.96 -24.40
C SER A 906 19.91 -16.05 -23.59
N ASN A 907 20.86 -15.15 -23.83
CA ASN A 907 22.17 -15.20 -23.18
C ASN A 907 22.13 -14.71 -21.72
N GLY A 908 20.96 -14.22 -21.27
CA GLY A 908 20.72 -13.77 -19.90
C GLY A 908 21.56 -12.57 -19.48
N GLN A 909 22.12 -11.80 -20.43
CA GLN A 909 23.13 -10.77 -20.19
C GLN A 909 22.94 -9.56 -21.11
N ARG A 910 23.27 -8.39 -20.57
CA ARG A 910 23.26 -7.11 -21.31
C ARG A 910 24.35 -7.07 -22.36
N ALA A 911 24.04 -6.55 -23.55
CA ALA A 911 25.05 -6.27 -24.57
C ALA A 911 25.50 -4.81 -24.54
N TRP A 912 26.79 -4.62 -24.79
CA TRP A 912 27.45 -3.32 -24.77
C TRP A 912 28.28 -3.14 -26.03
N ALA A 913 28.36 -1.91 -26.52
CA ALA A 913 29.33 -1.54 -27.55
C ALA A 913 29.77 -0.09 -27.33
N ARG A 914 31.03 0.19 -27.70
CA ARG A 914 31.55 1.55 -27.72
C ARG A 914 31.47 2.08 -29.13
N TYR A 915 31.06 3.33 -29.27
CA TYR A 915 31.05 4.06 -30.53
C TYR A 915 32.07 5.20 -30.45
N THR A 916 32.95 5.31 -31.43
CA THR A 916 33.87 6.43 -31.54
C THR A 916 33.30 7.42 -32.54
N PRO A 917 32.87 8.62 -32.10
CA PRO A 917 32.34 9.62 -33.01
C PRO A 917 33.34 10.01 -34.11
N GLY A 918 32.81 10.30 -35.30
CA GLY A 918 33.59 10.70 -36.47
C GLY A 918 33.95 12.19 -36.48
N GLY A 919 34.42 12.66 -37.64
CA GLY A 919 34.83 14.04 -37.85
C GLY A 919 33.67 15.04 -37.95
N ALA A 920 33.34 15.48 -39.17
CA ALA A 920 32.38 16.55 -39.39
C ALA A 920 30.93 16.18 -39.03
N THR A 921 30.52 14.91 -39.21
CA THR A 921 29.20 14.41 -38.78
C THR A 921 29.37 13.28 -37.75
N PRO A 922 29.44 13.60 -36.44
CA PRO A 922 29.97 12.71 -35.41
C PRO A 922 29.28 11.34 -35.32
N MET A 923 27.97 11.28 -35.55
CA MET A 923 27.18 10.05 -35.42
C MET A 923 27.08 9.25 -36.73
N LYS A 924 27.51 9.81 -37.86
CA LYS A 924 27.44 9.17 -39.18
C LYS A 924 28.81 8.66 -39.65
N ASP A 925 29.85 9.45 -39.41
CA ASP A 925 31.23 9.16 -39.83
C ASP A 925 32.04 8.33 -38.82
N GLY A 926 31.45 8.00 -37.67
CA GLY A 926 32.15 7.29 -36.59
C GLY A 926 32.23 5.77 -36.79
N THR A 927 32.78 5.09 -35.79
CA THR A 927 33.05 3.65 -35.86
C THR A 927 32.57 2.91 -34.61
N TRP A 928 31.94 1.75 -34.83
CA TRP A 928 31.52 0.83 -33.77
C TRP A 928 32.66 -0.11 -33.37
N GLY A 929 32.90 -0.22 -32.08
CA GLY A 929 33.72 -1.28 -31.49
C GLY A 929 32.99 -2.62 -31.44
N SER A 930 33.72 -3.67 -31.06
CA SER A 930 33.14 -5.00 -30.87
C SER A 930 32.12 -5.01 -29.72
N LEU A 931 31.02 -5.74 -29.93
CA LEU A 931 30.02 -5.99 -28.90
C LEU A 931 30.62 -6.89 -27.81
N PHE A 932 30.41 -6.53 -26.54
CA PHE A 932 30.83 -7.31 -25.38
C PHE A 932 29.68 -7.51 -24.38
N ARG A 933 29.84 -8.50 -23.48
CA ARG A 933 28.89 -8.84 -22.41
C ARG A 933 29.65 -9.12 -21.12
N LEU A 934 28.99 -8.92 -19.99
CA LEU A 934 29.54 -9.17 -18.67
C LEU A 934 28.58 -10.06 -17.90
N SER A 935 29.08 -11.14 -17.30
CA SER A 935 28.27 -12.03 -16.46
C SER A 935 27.74 -11.35 -15.20
N SER A 936 28.42 -10.30 -14.74
CA SER A 936 27.98 -9.44 -13.63
C SER A 936 26.79 -8.53 -13.97
N VAL A 937 26.37 -8.47 -15.24
CA VAL A 937 25.24 -7.66 -15.69
C VAL A 937 24.20 -8.54 -16.38
N PRO A 938 23.39 -9.28 -15.60
CA PRO A 938 22.31 -10.10 -16.14
C PRO A 938 21.22 -9.23 -16.77
N ASP A 939 20.55 -9.75 -17.79
CA ASP A 939 19.45 -9.09 -18.49
C ASP A 939 18.40 -10.10 -18.98
N PRO A 940 17.09 -9.88 -18.70
CA PRO A 940 16.02 -10.81 -19.05
C PRO A 940 15.41 -10.49 -20.41
N VAL A 941 16.20 -9.90 -21.32
CA VAL A 941 15.72 -9.37 -22.62
C VAL A 941 14.74 -8.21 -22.37
N CYS A 942 15.22 -7.17 -21.67
CA CYS A 942 14.43 -5.98 -21.31
C CYS A 942 15.15 -4.69 -21.68
N GLN A 943 14.44 -3.56 -21.64
CA GLN A 943 15.07 -2.24 -21.70
C GLN A 943 15.94 -2.02 -20.45
N GLY A 944 16.90 -1.10 -20.57
CA GLY A 944 17.77 -0.71 -19.46
C GLY A 944 18.44 0.62 -19.77
N SER A 945 18.73 1.38 -18.71
CA SER A 945 19.06 2.79 -18.78
C SER A 945 20.52 3.02 -18.39
N VAL A 946 21.33 3.60 -19.28
CA VAL A 946 22.72 4.00 -18.99
C VAL A 946 22.86 5.52 -19.11
N ILE A 947 23.52 6.15 -18.14
CA ILE A 947 23.79 7.60 -18.14
C ILE A 947 25.18 7.89 -17.56
N GLN A 948 25.81 8.98 -18.00
CA GLN A 948 27.00 9.49 -17.33
C GLN A 948 26.58 10.20 -16.04
N TRP A 949 27.05 9.70 -14.90
CA TRP A 949 26.71 10.25 -13.58
C TRP A 949 27.68 11.36 -13.15
N ALA A 950 28.98 11.19 -13.42
CA ALA A 950 30.01 12.18 -13.15
C ALA A 950 31.04 12.21 -14.30
N SER A 951 31.67 13.36 -14.51
CA SER A 951 32.65 13.59 -15.59
C SER A 951 33.77 14.52 -15.13
N LYS A 952 35.02 14.10 -15.36
CA LYS A 952 36.20 14.95 -15.13
C LYS A 952 36.19 16.19 -16.00
N LEU A 953 35.64 16.07 -17.21
CA LEU A 953 35.48 17.19 -18.14
C LEU A 953 34.45 18.23 -17.65
N ALA A 954 33.52 17.82 -16.78
CA ALA A 954 32.59 18.72 -16.09
C ALA A 954 33.14 19.21 -14.73
N GLY A 955 34.42 18.97 -14.45
CA GLY A 955 35.08 19.39 -13.20
C GLY A 955 34.75 18.51 -11.98
N GLN A 956 34.19 17.32 -12.19
CA GLN A 956 34.01 16.33 -11.13
C GLN A 956 35.33 15.56 -10.90
N PRO A 957 35.54 14.97 -9.72
CA PRO A 957 36.79 14.26 -9.40
C PRO A 957 37.04 13.07 -10.33
N ARG A 958 35.99 12.41 -10.81
CA ARG A 958 36.10 11.16 -11.57
C ARG A 958 34.99 11.02 -12.61
N GLU A 959 35.25 10.15 -13.59
CA GLU A 959 34.23 9.64 -14.48
C GLU A 959 33.46 8.53 -13.77
N LEU A 960 32.12 8.66 -13.69
CA LEU A 960 31.23 7.61 -13.19
C LEU A 960 30.09 7.41 -14.18
N ILE A 961 29.77 6.15 -14.44
CA ILE A 961 28.65 5.74 -15.30
C ILE A 961 27.68 4.95 -14.45
N LEU A 962 26.39 5.22 -14.62
CA LEU A 962 25.31 4.54 -13.93
C LEU A 962 24.50 3.72 -14.92
N PHE A 963 24.17 2.48 -14.54
CA PHE A 963 23.27 1.60 -15.30
C PHE A 963 22.19 1.01 -14.41
N GLY A 964 20.94 1.03 -14.88
CA GLY A 964 19.80 0.39 -14.22
C GLY A 964 19.06 -0.58 -15.15
N ASN A 965 18.77 -1.77 -14.64
CA ASN A 965 17.90 -2.75 -15.29
C ASN A 965 17.36 -3.79 -14.27
N PRO A 966 16.39 -4.63 -14.67
CA PRO A 966 16.04 -5.83 -13.92
C PRO A 966 17.22 -6.81 -13.90
N ALA A 967 17.78 -7.07 -12.72
CA ALA A 967 18.99 -7.87 -12.53
C ALA A 967 18.72 -9.37 -12.51
N SER A 968 18.19 -9.89 -13.61
CA SER A 968 17.88 -11.31 -13.76
C SER A 968 18.18 -11.75 -15.19
N SER A 969 18.57 -13.01 -15.37
CA SER A 969 18.87 -13.57 -16.69
C SER A 969 17.61 -14.00 -17.46
N SER A 970 16.44 -13.98 -16.84
CA SER A 970 15.22 -14.58 -17.43
C SER A 970 13.91 -13.89 -17.06
N THR A 971 13.85 -13.15 -15.95
CA THR A 971 12.61 -12.55 -15.42
C THR A 971 12.76 -11.06 -15.19
N ARG A 972 11.69 -10.28 -15.37
CA ARG A 972 11.66 -8.83 -15.13
C ARG A 972 11.43 -8.55 -13.64
N THR A 973 12.48 -8.76 -12.84
CA THR A 973 12.48 -8.61 -11.37
C THR A 973 13.83 -8.06 -10.90
N ASN A 974 13.94 -7.69 -9.62
CA ASN A 974 15.19 -7.25 -9.00
C ASN A 974 15.82 -6.02 -9.69
N PHE A 975 15.07 -4.92 -9.80
CA PHE A 975 15.61 -3.67 -10.35
C PHE A 975 16.83 -3.20 -9.55
N THR A 976 17.96 -3.06 -10.24
CA THR A 976 19.28 -2.84 -9.61
C THR A 976 20.04 -1.74 -10.34
N LEU A 977 20.62 -0.83 -9.56
CA LEU A 977 21.53 0.20 -10.04
C LEU A 977 22.98 -0.27 -9.92
N ARG A 978 23.82 0.08 -10.90
CA ARG A 978 25.24 -0.29 -10.97
C ARG A 978 26.10 0.88 -11.37
N VAL A 979 27.28 0.99 -10.79
CA VAL A 979 28.26 2.05 -11.09
C VAL A 979 29.53 1.47 -11.69
N SER A 980 30.05 2.14 -12.72
CA SER A 980 31.34 1.89 -13.33
C SER A 980 32.20 3.15 -13.27
N ALA A 981 33.49 2.97 -12.96
CA ALA A 981 34.51 4.02 -13.02
C ALA A 981 35.57 3.76 -14.11
N ASP A 982 35.31 2.79 -15.01
CA ASP A 982 36.25 2.29 -16.02
C ASP A 982 35.62 2.20 -17.42
N ALA A 983 34.79 3.19 -17.76
CA ALA A 983 34.11 3.29 -19.04
C ALA A 983 33.24 2.06 -19.38
N GLY A 984 32.58 1.47 -18.37
CA GLY A 984 31.68 0.32 -18.49
C GLY A 984 32.39 -1.03 -18.69
N ALA A 985 33.70 -1.11 -18.45
CA ALA A 985 34.44 -2.37 -18.54
C ALA A 985 34.12 -3.31 -17.36
N SER A 986 33.83 -2.75 -16.18
CA SER A 986 33.35 -3.47 -15.00
C SER A 986 32.32 -2.64 -14.21
N TRP A 987 31.58 -3.30 -13.32
CA TRP A 987 30.50 -2.70 -12.51
C TRP A 987 30.61 -3.15 -11.05
N PRO A 988 31.65 -2.70 -10.31
CA PRO A 988 31.98 -3.22 -8.99
C PRO A 988 30.99 -2.79 -7.90
N ALA A 989 30.33 -1.63 -8.06
CA ALA A 989 29.30 -1.18 -7.13
C ALA A 989 27.91 -1.46 -7.70
N SER A 990 27.07 -2.14 -6.93
CA SER A 990 25.69 -2.44 -7.31
C SER A 990 24.78 -2.48 -6.09
N ARG A 991 23.57 -1.95 -6.22
CA ARG A 991 22.56 -2.01 -5.16
C ARG A 991 21.17 -2.23 -5.73
N GLN A 992 20.45 -3.20 -5.17
CA GLN A 992 19.05 -3.45 -5.51
C GLN A 992 18.19 -2.30 -4.99
N LEU A 993 17.42 -1.68 -5.88
CA LEU A 993 16.47 -0.63 -5.53
C LEU A 993 15.08 -1.22 -5.25
N TYR A 994 14.69 -2.25 -6.00
CA TYR A 994 13.39 -2.90 -5.85
C TYR A 994 13.45 -4.39 -6.18
N ALA A 995 13.00 -5.25 -5.27
CA ALA A 995 13.06 -6.71 -5.42
C ALA A 995 11.92 -7.27 -6.30
N GLY A 996 10.75 -6.64 -6.29
CA GLY A 996 9.55 -7.12 -6.98
C GLY A 996 9.63 -7.05 -8.52
N SER A 997 8.46 -7.25 -9.16
CA SER A 997 8.34 -7.14 -10.62
C SER A 997 8.69 -5.73 -11.07
N ALA A 998 9.68 -5.63 -11.96
CA ALA A 998 10.16 -4.38 -12.51
C ALA A 998 10.73 -4.59 -13.91
N ALA A 999 10.42 -3.66 -14.80
CA ALA A 999 10.72 -3.80 -16.22
C ALA A 999 11.46 -2.58 -16.78
N TYR A 1000 10.80 -1.77 -17.62
CA TYR A 1000 11.45 -0.66 -18.30
C TYR A 1000 11.81 0.45 -17.31
N SER A 1001 12.88 1.18 -17.57
CA SER A 1001 13.34 2.27 -16.72
C SER A 1001 14.03 3.40 -17.48
N SER A 1002 14.04 4.58 -16.89
CA SER A 1002 14.85 5.69 -17.35
C SER A 1002 15.44 6.43 -16.15
N ILE A 1003 16.69 6.88 -16.26
CA ILE A 1003 17.46 7.49 -15.19
C ILE A 1003 17.87 8.90 -15.59
N CYS A 1004 17.83 9.83 -14.63
CA CYS A 1004 18.40 11.18 -14.76
C CYS A 1004 19.21 11.54 -13.50
N ILE A 1005 20.11 12.52 -13.65
CA ILE A 1005 20.90 13.07 -12.55
C ILE A 1005 20.36 14.45 -12.23
N LEU A 1006 20.03 14.69 -10.96
CA LEU A 1006 19.58 16.00 -10.48
C LEU A 1006 20.78 16.91 -10.18
N PRO A 1007 20.60 18.24 -10.13
CA PRO A 1007 21.69 19.19 -9.83
C PRO A 1007 22.42 18.95 -8.50
N ASP A 1008 21.76 18.31 -7.54
CA ASP A 1008 22.35 17.94 -6.25
C ASP A 1008 23.05 16.56 -6.27
N ARG A 1009 23.30 16.02 -7.47
CA ARG A 1009 23.91 14.71 -7.77
C ARG A 1009 23.11 13.48 -7.32
N SER A 1010 21.93 13.68 -6.72
CA SER A 1010 21.02 12.56 -6.47
C SER A 1010 20.49 11.99 -7.78
N ILE A 1011 20.11 10.71 -7.72
CA ILE A 1011 19.73 9.94 -8.91
C ILE A 1011 18.21 9.84 -8.92
N GLY A 1012 17.57 10.26 -10.01
CA GLY A 1012 16.16 10.07 -10.27
C GLY A 1012 15.93 8.90 -11.22
N ILE A 1013 15.02 8.00 -10.88
CA ILE A 1013 14.71 6.78 -11.63
C ILE A 1013 13.20 6.74 -11.87
N LEU A 1014 12.77 6.62 -13.11
CA LEU A 1014 11.38 6.33 -13.47
C LEU A 1014 11.29 4.92 -14.01
N PHE A 1015 10.46 4.05 -13.42
CA PHE A 1015 10.41 2.64 -13.81
C PHE A 1015 9.00 2.03 -13.73
N GLU A 1016 8.78 0.96 -14.48
CA GLU A 1016 7.59 0.11 -14.39
C GLU A 1016 7.69 -0.80 -13.16
N LYS A 1017 6.68 -0.79 -12.30
CA LYS A 1017 6.63 -1.54 -11.03
C LYS A 1017 5.37 -2.41 -10.95
N ASP A 1018 5.51 -3.58 -10.33
CA ASP A 1018 4.43 -4.54 -9.99
C ASP A 1018 3.60 -4.96 -11.20
N ASP A 1019 4.23 -5.66 -12.15
CA ASP A 1019 3.60 -6.20 -13.36
C ASP A 1019 2.86 -5.12 -14.17
N TYR A 1020 3.53 -3.97 -14.32
CA TYR A 1020 3.04 -2.80 -15.05
C TYR A 1020 1.82 -2.11 -14.41
N SER A 1021 1.47 -2.44 -13.16
CA SER A 1021 0.38 -1.77 -12.45
C SER A 1021 0.72 -0.33 -12.05
N LEU A 1022 2.02 0.02 -12.02
CA LEU A 1022 2.52 1.32 -11.59
C LEU A 1022 3.64 1.84 -12.50
N ILE A 1023 3.63 3.15 -12.73
CA ILE A 1023 4.84 3.92 -13.10
C ILE A 1023 5.30 4.65 -11.84
N THR A 1024 6.49 4.30 -11.36
CA THR A 1024 7.03 4.80 -10.09
C THR A 1024 8.29 5.62 -10.33
N PHE A 1025 8.32 6.82 -9.74
CA PHE A 1025 9.54 7.59 -9.59
C PHE A 1025 10.22 7.22 -8.27
N ALA A 1026 11.51 6.93 -8.32
CA ALA A 1026 12.37 6.76 -7.17
C ALA A 1026 13.51 7.79 -7.19
N ARG A 1027 13.93 8.22 -6.02
CA ARG A 1027 15.13 9.07 -5.85
C ARG A 1027 16.05 8.47 -4.79
N VAL A 1028 17.35 8.45 -5.07
CA VAL A 1028 18.38 7.94 -4.17
C VAL A 1028 19.57 8.88 -4.05
N GLU A 1029 20.20 8.88 -2.87
CA GLU A 1029 21.48 9.57 -2.61
C GLU A 1029 22.65 8.75 -3.16
N GLU A 1030 23.76 9.42 -3.45
CA GLU A 1030 25.04 8.81 -3.85
C GLU A 1030 25.50 7.78 -2.81
N GLU A 1031 25.45 8.17 -1.54
CA GLU A 1031 25.85 7.35 -0.41
C GLU A 1031 24.96 6.11 -0.28
N TRP A 1032 23.67 6.21 -0.61
CA TRP A 1032 22.83 5.01 -0.65
C TRP A 1032 23.38 4.03 -1.70
N LEU A 1033 23.73 4.48 -2.90
CA LEU A 1033 24.23 3.57 -3.92
C LEU A 1033 25.59 2.95 -3.57
N LEU A 1034 26.46 3.72 -2.91
CA LEU A 1034 27.79 3.26 -2.47
C LEU A 1034 27.75 2.40 -1.19
N ASN A 1035 26.62 2.35 -0.50
CA ASN A 1035 26.37 1.49 0.67
C ASN A 1035 27.43 1.58 1.79
N PRO A 1036 27.50 2.69 2.54
CA PRO A 1036 28.50 2.93 3.59
C PRO A 1036 28.41 1.98 4.78
N ALA A 1037 27.42 1.09 4.84
CA ALA A 1037 27.36 0.04 5.84
C ALA A 1037 28.34 -1.11 5.55
N ILE A 1038 28.91 -1.17 4.34
CA ILE A 1038 29.94 -2.13 3.96
C ILE A 1038 31.27 -1.38 3.92
N ASP A 1039 32.07 -1.60 4.96
CA ASP A 1039 33.43 -1.11 5.17
C ASP A 1039 34.17 -2.29 5.84
N SER A 1040 34.85 -3.09 5.03
CA SER A 1040 35.38 -4.40 5.39
C SER A 1040 36.60 -4.30 6.33
N ASP A 1041 37.31 -3.17 6.34
CA ASP A 1041 38.48 -2.95 7.20
C ASP A 1041 38.28 -1.89 8.29
N GLY A 1042 37.12 -1.22 8.30
CA GLY A 1042 36.67 -0.31 9.34
C GLY A 1042 37.41 1.02 9.36
N ASP A 1043 37.97 1.45 8.23
CA ASP A 1043 38.74 2.69 8.15
C ASP A 1043 37.90 3.95 7.91
N GLY A 1044 36.58 3.77 7.71
CA GLY A 1044 35.59 4.83 7.57
C GLY A 1044 35.29 5.20 6.12
N MET A 1045 35.88 4.48 5.15
CA MET A 1045 35.56 4.56 3.72
C MET A 1045 34.74 3.33 3.28
N PRO A 1046 33.69 3.50 2.46
CA PRO A 1046 32.92 2.34 1.97
C PRO A 1046 33.68 1.50 0.93
N ASP A 1047 33.58 0.18 0.98
CA ASP A 1047 34.25 -0.74 0.03
C ASP A 1047 34.00 -0.37 -1.44
N ALA A 1048 32.76 0.02 -1.74
CA ALA A 1048 32.36 0.42 -3.08
C ALA A 1048 33.02 1.73 -3.51
N TRP A 1049 33.14 2.70 -2.59
CA TRP A 1049 33.88 3.93 -2.85
C TRP A 1049 35.35 3.62 -3.10
N GLU A 1050 35.96 2.80 -2.26
CA GLU A 1050 37.38 2.46 -2.38
C GLU A 1050 37.71 1.75 -3.69
N THR A 1051 36.92 0.73 -4.03
CA THR A 1051 37.05 0.01 -5.29
C THR A 1051 36.88 0.95 -6.49
N LEU A 1052 35.92 1.86 -6.43
CA LEU A 1052 35.70 2.84 -7.50
C LEU A 1052 36.81 3.89 -7.56
N ASN A 1053 37.49 4.18 -6.45
CA ASN A 1053 38.54 5.20 -6.37
C ASN A 1053 39.97 4.64 -6.50
N GLY A 1054 40.13 3.31 -6.46
CA GLY A 1054 41.43 2.64 -6.60
C GLY A 1054 42.23 2.53 -5.30
N THR A 1055 41.57 2.68 -4.15
CA THR A 1055 42.10 2.33 -2.82
C THR A 1055 41.72 0.88 -2.48
N ASN A 1056 42.14 0.37 -1.31
CA ASN A 1056 42.04 -1.06 -1.00
C ASN A 1056 41.00 -1.40 0.08
N PRO A 1057 39.84 -1.97 -0.29
CA PRO A 1057 38.73 -2.27 0.64
C PRO A 1057 38.97 -3.45 1.59
N SER A 1058 40.21 -3.81 1.85
CA SER A 1058 40.59 -4.92 2.74
C SER A 1058 41.79 -4.57 3.60
N VAL A 1059 42.27 -3.33 3.53
CA VAL A 1059 43.43 -2.83 4.24
C VAL A 1059 43.17 -1.38 4.59
N ASN A 1060 43.05 -1.10 5.90
CA ASN A 1060 42.92 0.26 6.41
C ASN A 1060 44.03 1.16 5.84
N ASP A 1061 43.67 1.93 4.82
CA ASP A 1061 44.55 2.80 4.07
C ASP A 1061 44.06 4.24 4.08
N ALA A 1062 43.08 4.57 4.94
CA ALA A 1062 42.55 5.91 5.22
C ALA A 1062 43.60 7.03 5.36
N SER A 1063 44.82 6.72 5.81
CA SER A 1063 45.94 7.67 5.96
C SER A 1063 46.96 7.67 4.82
N GLY A 1064 46.78 6.79 3.82
CA GLY A 1064 47.57 6.75 2.60
C GLY A 1064 47.31 8.00 1.75
N ASP A 1065 48.35 8.45 1.06
CA ASP A 1065 48.36 9.61 0.16
C ASP A 1065 49.01 9.15 -1.16
N PRO A 1066 48.27 8.44 -2.04
CA PRO A 1066 48.84 7.80 -3.22
C PRO A 1066 49.38 8.78 -4.26
N ASP A 1067 48.84 9.99 -4.32
CA ASP A 1067 49.21 11.01 -5.30
C ASP A 1067 50.18 12.08 -4.77
N GLY A 1068 50.43 12.10 -3.45
CA GLY A 1068 51.40 12.94 -2.78
C GLY A 1068 50.97 14.40 -2.71
N ASP A 1069 49.67 14.68 -2.57
CA ASP A 1069 49.12 16.04 -2.46
C ASP A 1069 48.98 16.53 -1.01
N GLY A 1070 49.15 15.62 -0.03
CA GLY A 1070 49.08 15.89 1.40
C GLY A 1070 47.72 15.65 2.04
N GLN A 1071 46.71 15.17 1.30
CA GLN A 1071 45.46 14.64 1.84
C GLN A 1071 45.52 13.10 1.87
N GLY A 1072 45.02 12.52 2.97
CA GLY A 1072 44.84 11.08 3.05
C GLY A 1072 43.54 10.61 2.38
N ASN A 1073 43.46 9.35 1.97
CA ASN A 1073 42.29 8.74 1.33
C ASN A 1073 40.95 9.08 2.04
N LEU A 1074 40.89 9.04 3.38
CA LEU A 1074 39.67 9.37 4.13
C LEU A 1074 39.31 10.86 4.02
N GLN A 1075 40.31 11.74 4.03
CA GLN A 1075 40.07 13.18 3.85
C GLN A 1075 39.51 13.44 2.45
N GLU A 1076 40.00 12.72 1.45
CA GLU A 1076 39.54 12.82 0.08
C GLU A 1076 38.15 12.24 -0.14
N HIS A 1077 37.84 11.09 0.47
CA HIS A 1077 36.48 10.56 0.51
C HIS A 1077 35.48 11.60 1.07
N LEU A 1078 35.85 12.22 2.20
CA LEU A 1078 35.04 13.28 2.84
C LEU A 1078 34.98 14.56 2.00
N ALA A 1079 36.04 14.91 1.28
CA ALA A 1079 36.12 16.09 0.41
C ALA A 1079 35.45 15.89 -0.95
N GLY A 1080 35.36 14.65 -1.41
CA GLY A 1080 34.90 14.27 -2.75
C GLY A 1080 35.95 14.48 -3.81
N THR A 1081 37.22 14.35 -3.44
CA THR A 1081 38.35 14.44 -4.37
C THR A 1081 38.76 13.05 -4.87
N ASP A 1082 39.76 13.00 -5.74
CA ASP A 1082 40.21 11.75 -6.39
C ASP A 1082 41.59 11.39 -5.84
N PRO A 1083 41.73 10.28 -5.10
CA PRO A 1083 42.97 9.96 -4.36
C PRO A 1083 44.17 9.58 -5.21
N LEU A 1084 43.99 9.58 -6.52
CA LEU A 1084 45.02 9.28 -7.50
C LEU A 1084 45.40 10.51 -8.33
N ALA A 1085 44.87 11.69 -8.02
CA ALA A 1085 45.00 12.88 -8.85
C ALA A 1085 45.29 14.15 -8.03
N LYS A 1086 46.59 14.47 -7.88
CA LYS A 1086 47.12 15.61 -7.13
C LYS A 1086 46.52 17.00 -7.41
N SER A 1087 45.83 17.17 -8.54
CA SER A 1087 45.09 18.40 -8.88
C SER A 1087 43.67 18.46 -8.30
N SER A 1088 43.13 17.32 -7.87
CA SER A 1088 41.84 17.14 -7.23
C SER A 1088 42.06 17.23 -5.72
N VAL A 1089 42.15 18.45 -5.20
CA VAL A 1089 42.53 18.68 -3.80
C VAL A 1089 41.63 19.75 -3.18
N LEU A 1090 41.11 19.50 -1.97
CA LEU A 1090 40.42 20.52 -1.20
C LEU A 1090 41.42 21.51 -0.61
N VAL A 1091 41.57 22.65 -1.27
CA VAL A 1091 42.50 23.71 -0.87
C VAL A 1091 41.88 25.09 -1.05
N LEU A 1092 42.26 26.03 -0.19
CA LEU A 1092 42.00 27.45 -0.39
C LEU A 1092 42.73 27.93 -1.65
N THR A 1093 41.99 28.53 -2.59
CA THR A 1093 42.51 29.06 -3.84
C THR A 1093 42.82 30.55 -3.76
N SER A 1094 42.12 31.29 -2.90
CA SER A 1094 42.41 32.70 -2.63
C SER A 1094 41.94 33.14 -1.24
N GLN A 1095 42.58 34.18 -0.69
CA GLN A 1095 42.17 34.85 0.54
C GLN A 1095 42.46 36.36 0.42
N ALA A 1096 41.46 37.21 0.69
CA ALA A 1096 41.58 38.66 0.57
C ALA A 1096 40.87 39.38 1.72
N VAL A 1097 41.58 40.28 2.40
CA VAL A 1097 40.95 41.17 3.40
C VAL A 1097 40.30 42.34 2.67
N THR A 1098 38.99 42.51 2.86
CA THR A 1098 38.18 43.58 2.29
C THR A 1098 37.58 44.44 3.41
N PRO A 1099 37.01 45.63 3.12
CA PRO A 1099 36.30 46.42 4.12
C PRO A 1099 35.12 45.69 4.79
N GLY A 1100 34.60 44.64 4.16
CA GLY A 1100 33.48 43.83 4.67
C GLY A 1100 33.89 42.56 5.43
N GLY A 1101 35.19 42.24 5.53
CA GLY A 1101 35.68 41.01 6.17
C GLY A 1101 36.79 40.30 5.39
N LEU A 1102 37.03 39.03 5.70
CA LEU A 1102 37.95 38.15 4.98
C LEU A 1102 37.17 37.36 3.92
N ASP A 1103 37.44 37.63 2.65
CA ASP A 1103 36.96 36.84 1.54
C ASP A 1103 37.85 35.60 1.38
N VAL A 1104 37.26 34.41 1.39
CA VAL A 1104 37.97 33.14 1.15
C VAL A 1104 37.34 32.40 -0.01
N SER A 1105 38.17 31.87 -0.91
CA SER A 1105 37.75 30.97 -1.98
C SER A 1105 38.49 29.64 -1.90
N TRP A 1106 37.83 28.55 -2.30
CA TRP A 1106 38.42 27.21 -2.35
C TRP A 1106 37.96 26.44 -3.58
N ALA A 1107 38.76 25.45 -3.97
CA ALA A 1107 38.35 24.45 -4.95
C ALA A 1107 37.21 23.60 -4.36
N SER A 1108 36.12 23.46 -5.12
CA SER A 1108 34.91 22.78 -4.64
C SER A 1108 34.34 21.82 -5.66
N VAL A 1109 33.60 20.82 -5.19
CA VAL A 1109 32.91 19.84 -6.03
C VAL A 1109 31.44 20.25 -6.13
N PRO A 1110 30.90 20.52 -7.34
CA PRO A 1110 29.49 20.87 -7.50
C PRO A 1110 28.57 19.84 -6.82
N GLY A 1111 27.61 20.32 -6.03
CA GLY A 1111 26.70 19.49 -5.24
C GLY A 1111 27.19 19.17 -3.82
N ARG A 1112 28.46 19.39 -3.46
CA ARG A 1112 28.98 19.20 -2.09
C ARG A 1112 28.77 20.42 -1.19
N THR A 1113 28.92 20.19 0.12
CA THR A 1113 28.80 21.21 1.16
C THR A 1113 30.13 21.45 1.82
N TYR A 1114 30.39 22.71 2.16
CA TYR A 1114 31.56 23.11 2.92
C TYR A 1114 31.13 23.95 4.12
N ARG A 1115 31.82 23.74 5.24
CA ARG A 1115 31.70 24.54 6.44
C ARG A 1115 32.97 25.33 6.66
N ILE A 1116 32.80 26.60 7.00
CA ILE A 1116 33.89 27.42 7.50
C ILE A 1116 33.94 27.27 9.02
N GLU A 1117 35.10 26.86 9.50
CA GLU A 1117 35.39 26.78 10.91
C GLU A 1117 36.52 27.74 11.25
N GLU A 1118 36.44 28.32 12.44
CA GLU A 1118 37.40 29.25 12.98
C GLU A 1118 38.00 28.74 14.28
N SER A 1119 39.25 29.10 14.53
CA SER A 1119 39.95 28.74 15.75
C SER A 1119 40.87 29.86 16.20
N MET A 1120 41.00 30.04 17.52
CA MET A 1120 41.95 30.97 18.13
C MET A 1120 43.29 30.30 18.46
N ASP A 1121 43.31 28.97 18.55
CA ASP A 1121 44.43 28.19 19.09
C ASP A 1121 44.83 26.97 18.23
N LEU A 1122 44.18 26.77 17.08
CA LEU A 1122 44.26 25.60 16.19
C LEU A 1122 43.73 24.28 16.79
N MET A 1123 43.29 24.28 18.04
CA MET A 1123 42.84 23.09 18.77
C MET A 1123 41.32 23.05 18.84
N THR A 1124 40.70 24.18 19.18
CA THR A 1124 39.25 24.31 19.33
C THR A 1124 38.69 25.03 18.12
N TRP A 1125 37.81 24.37 17.38
CA TRP A 1125 37.20 24.89 16.16
C TRP A 1125 35.72 25.17 16.39
N ALA A 1126 35.24 26.34 15.98
CA ALA A 1126 33.85 26.75 16.07
C ALA A 1126 33.31 27.11 14.67
N THR A 1127 32.03 26.85 14.43
CA THR A 1127 31.36 27.23 13.18
C THR A 1127 31.09 28.73 13.16
N ASP A 1128 31.54 29.43 12.12
CA ASP A 1128 31.38 30.90 12.00
C ASP A 1128 30.21 31.31 11.09
N THR A 1129 29.96 30.57 10.01
CA THR A 1129 28.94 30.92 9.00
C THR A 1129 28.02 29.76 8.62
N ALA A 1130 26.97 30.05 7.83
CA ALA A 1130 26.12 29.03 7.25
C ALA A 1130 26.91 28.16 6.26
N ASP A 1131 26.56 26.88 6.19
CA ASP A 1131 27.18 25.93 5.27
C ASP A 1131 27.03 26.38 3.81
N VAL A 1132 28.12 26.28 3.03
CA VAL A 1132 28.20 26.71 1.63
C VAL A 1132 28.03 25.51 0.70
N THR A 1133 26.99 25.53 -0.11
CA THR A 1133 26.78 24.55 -1.19
C THR A 1133 27.52 24.99 -2.43
N ALA A 1134 28.43 24.14 -2.92
CA ALA A 1134 29.10 24.39 -4.18
C ALA A 1134 28.12 24.17 -5.35
N THR A 1135 27.96 25.20 -6.18
CA THR A 1135 27.24 25.13 -7.47
C THR A 1135 28.20 25.02 -8.65
N SER A 1136 29.50 25.17 -8.40
CA SER A 1136 30.56 25.15 -9.42
C SER A 1136 31.85 24.55 -8.85
N THR A 1137 32.91 24.52 -9.66
CA THR A 1137 34.24 24.03 -9.26
C THR A 1137 34.99 24.96 -8.31
N THR A 1138 34.45 26.14 -8.03
CA THR A 1138 34.98 27.08 -7.04
C THR A 1138 33.86 27.65 -6.19
N SER A 1139 34.10 27.73 -4.90
CA SER A 1139 33.20 28.35 -3.94
C SER A 1139 33.91 29.47 -3.19
N SER A 1140 33.18 30.50 -2.79
CA SER A 1140 33.69 31.61 -2.01
C SER A 1140 32.70 32.02 -0.93
N THR A 1141 33.20 32.59 0.16
CA THR A 1141 32.36 33.17 1.21
C THR A 1141 33.09 34.28 1.96
N MET A 1142 32.29 35.20 2.49
CA MET A 1142 32.76 36.34 3.29
C MET A 1142 32.69 35.99 4.77
N ILE A 1143 33.81 36.12 5.45
CA ILE A 1143 33.99 35.87 6.88
C ILE A 1143 34.06 37.20 7.62
N SER A 1144 33.25 37.38 8.67
CA SER A 1144 33.29 38.59 9.49
C SER A 1144 34.60 38.66 10.27
N THR A 1145 35.43 39.68 10.04
CA THR A 1145 36.69 39.83 10.78
C THR A 1145 36.51 40.75 11.99
N GLY A 1146 36.66 40.18 13.19
CA GLY A 1146 36.86 40.95 14.42
C GLY A 1146 38.29 41.50 14.55
N PRO A 1147 38.61 42.21 15.64
CA PRO A 1147 39.96 42.79 15.86
C PRO A 1147 41.04 41.74 16.20
N GLU A 1148 40.65 40.49 16.46
CA GLU A 1148 41.54 39.42 16.91
C GLU A 1148 42.05 38.57 15.73
N LYS A 1149 43.29 38.09 15.83
CA LYS A 1149 43.85 37.14 14.85
C LYS A 1149 43.25 35.76 15.09
N LYS A 1150 42.71 35.16 14.04
CA LYS A 1150 42.09 33.83 14.05
C LYS A 1150 42.60 32.98 12.88
N PHE A 1151 42.51 31.67 13.05
CA PHE A 1151 42.72 30.67 12.01
C PHE A 1151 41.37 30.31 11.40
N VAL A 1152 41.37 30.08 10.10
CA VAL A 1152 40.18 29.69 9.33
C VAL A 1152 40.51 28.42 8.57
N ARG A 1153 39.56 27.49 8.51
CA ARG A 1153 39.63 26.33 7.60
C ARG A 1153 38.30 26.09 6.92
N VAL A 1154 38.39 25.47 5.75
CA VAL A 1154 37.25 24.92 5.03
C VAL A 1154 37.20 23.43 5.31
N LYS A 1155 36.04 22.94 5.74
CA LYS A 1155 35.78 21.52 6.00
C LYS A 1155 34.65 21.04 5.10
N ALA A 1156 34.87 20.02 4.29
CA ALA A 1156 33.77 19.37 3.58
C ALA A 1156 32.83 18.67 4.58
N LEU A 1157 31.53 18.79 4.37
CA LEU A 1157 30.53 18.08 5.18
C LEU A 1157 29.95 16.91 4.39
N ARG A 1158 29.66 15.81 5.11
CA ARG A 1158 28.82 14.70 4.65
C ARG A 1158 27.36 15.13 4.52
#